data_AF-A0A442E4T5-F1
#
_entry.id   AF-A0A442E4T5-F1
#
_cell.length_a   1.000
_cell.length_b   1.000
_cell.length_c   1.000
_cell.angle_alpha   90.00
_cell.angle_beta   90.00
_cell.angle_gamma   90.00
#
_symmetry.space_group_name_H-M   'P 1'
#
loop_
_entity.id
_entity.type
_entity.pdbx_description
1 polymer ?
#
loop_
_entity_poly.entity_id
_entity_poly.type
_entity_poly.pdbx_seq_one_letter_code
_entity_poly.pdbx_strand_id
1 'polypeptide(L)'
;MSWLPLSFGAPMVLWGLLALPVIWWLLRLTPPKPQTEVFPPLKILARVLRREETPQQSPWWLTLLRLLMAALVVMALAEPVFNPREELPAEGSALALVIDNSWASAADWGKRVATAERLIADAGSNGVPVVIAFTAEKPNAEIGPFDASAALDHLRAAKPRPIPTDRPAVYARVAAALERLPGASVAVLADGLAAKGDEAAFNTLLEKNAKRLVWATSDRLALTGLIGADNQVDGFALTAIRAPGNPAPAQVTAGAFDDKGRRIADATLTFAPGEAAATATMAVPFELRNDFASIALDGEHQAGAVRVLDESSKRRRVGLLSQAEADQAQPLLSPLYYIRRALQPFADLVEPSSADLADAIPQLLDQKPAMIIMADVGTIPEQVRQRLVEWVDKGGTLVRFAGPRLAAAGNDDDLLPVRLRSGERALGGALSWTTPQAVTEFPKNGPFADLSPPSEVTVSRQVLAEPTPDIVERTWATLADGTPLVTGMKKDKGTLVLFHVTPEATWSNLPISGTFVEMLRRVVQLSRNQGAAIANAEATAASLAPYRMIGADGMLTPPSPDARPLVPGAGPLPVTLENPPGLYGSETGVFAHNLLEVSSTFAPLVRPQVSLPVTAIPYAFDESENLKGPLVAVALLLMALDTLAVFWMGGLLARRPRRAAVATTAAVLVVLGGLFGHTDLARADDSKPGDAQAIDDISKTRIAYVITGEPGVDSISRAGLEGLTRFLIEKTALEPGSPAGVDIAKDELSFFPLIYWPIDASAPMPSQAAIARIDAYMQQGGTVLFDTRDQFSNGIGAGSASPATERLRDILANLNVPPLEPVPSDHVLTKSFFILPEFPGRFSGSPLWVEASLDASNTENRPVRTGDGVSPIMITANDFAGAWAVDENGDPMLPTVPPDPMQRVYALRAGVNIMMYMLTGNYKSDQVHVPVLLERLGQ
;
A
#
# COMPACT_ATOMS: atom_id res chain seq x y z
N MET A 1 -36.67 5.57 50.24
CA MET A 1 -35.25 5.18 50.38
C MET A 1 -35.21 3.82 51.07
N SER A 2 -35.16 2.72 50.32
CA SER A 2 -34.81 1.41 50.89
C SER A 2 -33.28 1.33 50.94
N TRP A 3 -32.73 1.14 52.14
CA TRP A 3 -31.27 1.02 52.35
C TRP A 3 -30.70 -0.35 51.93
N LEU A 4 -31.55 -1.26 51.44
CA LEU A 4 -31.18 -2.58 50.93
C LEU A 4 -31.88 -2.79 49.57
N PRO A 5 -31.20 -3.37 48.57
CA PRO A 5 -31.79 -3.70 47.27
C PRO A 5 -32.65 -4.97 47.37
N LEU A 6 -33.67 -4.94 48.22
CA LEU A 6 -34.55 -6.07 48.50
C LEU A 6 -36.01 -5.59 48.58
N SER A 7 -36.91 -6.18 47.79
CA SER A 7 -38.35 -6.05 47.97
C SER A 7 -38.99 -7.41 48.26
N PHE A 8 -40.24 -7.39 48.72
CA PHE A 8 -41.03 -8.58 48.99
C PHE A 8 -42.34 -8.48 48.22
N GLY A 9 -42.69 -9.50 47.44
CA GLY A 9 -43.97 -9.58 46.74
C GLY A 9 -45.16 -9.68 47.72
N ALA A 10 -44.96 -10.35 48.85
CA ALA A 10 -45.97 -10.52 49.91
C ALA A 10 -45.40 -10.10 51.28
N PRO A 11 -45.18 -8.80 51.53
CA PRO A 11 -44.49 -8.31 52.73
C PRO A 11 -45.21 -8.69 54.03
N MET A 12 -46.53 -8.92 53.98
CA MET A 12 -47.32 -9.34 55.15
C MET A 12 -46.92 -10.73 55.69
N VAL A 13 -46.32 -11.59 54.88
CA VAL A 13 -45.89 -12.93 55.32
C VAL A 13 -44.73 -12.85 56.32
N LEU A 14 -43.94 -11.77 56.29
CA LEU A 14 -42.81 -11.55 57.21
C LEU A 14 -43.25 -11.45 58.68
N TRP A 15 -44.51 -11.10 58.96
CA TRP A 15 -45.07 -11.15 60.32
C TRP A 15 -44.99 -12.56 60.93
N GLY A 16 -44.89 -13.61 60.10
CA GLY A 16 -44.65 -14.98 60.53
C GLY A 16 -43.34 -15.17 61.32
N LEU A 17 -42.34 -14.29 61.15
CA LEU A 17 -41.10 -14.33 61.94
C LEU A 17 -41.35 -14.10 63.44
N LEU A 18 -42.43 -13.39 63.80
CA LEU A 18 -42.83 -13.21 65.21
C LEU A 18 -43.29 -14.51 65.88
N ALA A 19 -43.59 -15.56 65.13
CA ALA A 19 -43.93 -16.87 65.67
C ALA A 19 -42.69 -17.68 66.11
N LEU A 20 -41.47 -17.29 65.71
CA LEU A 20 -40.23 -18.02 66.02
C LEU A 20 -39.98 -18.22 67.54
N PRO A 21 -40.22 -17.25 68.43
CA PRO A 21 -40.08 -17.45 69.88
C PRO A 21 -41.07 -18.48 70.45
N VAL A 22 -42.28 -18.56 69.88
CA VAL A 22 -43.28 -19.57 70.25
C VAL A 22 -42.83 -20.96 69.79
N ILE A 23 -42.29 -21.06 68.57
CA ILE A 23 -41.71 -22.30 68.04
C ILE A 23 -40.52 -22.75 68.92
N TRP A 24 -39.65 -21.83 69.33
CA TRP A 24 -38.55 -22.13 70.25
C TRP A 24 -39.03 -22.67 71.59
N TRP A 25 -40.05 -22.04 72.19
CA TRP A 25 -40.63 -22.47 73.45
C TRP A 25 -41.22 -23.88 73.35
N LEU A 26 -41.91 -24.17 72.24
CA LEU A 26 -42.55 -25.47 71.98
C LEU A 26 -41.52 -26.59 71.74
N LEU A 27 -40.41 -26.29 71.06
CA LEU A 27 -39.30 -27.23 70.85
C LEU A 27 -38.48 -27.55 72.12
N ARG A 28 -38.65 -26.76 73.19
CA ARG A 28 -37.95 -26.93 74.48
C ARG A 28 -38.71 -27.81 75.49
N LEU A 29 -39.96 -28.15 75.21
CA LEU A 29 -40.80 -28.99 76.07
C LEU A 29 -40.44 -30.48 75.92
N THR A 30 -39.34 -30.91 76.55
CA THR A 30 -39.08 -32.33 76.83
C THR A 30 -39.72 -32.76 78.16
N PRO A 31 -40.23 -34.00 78.28
CA PRO A 31 -40.99 -34.45 79.46
C PRO A 31 -40.16 -34.43 80.75
N PRO A 32 -40.79 -34.20 81.93
CA PRO A 32 -40.10 -34.15 83.21
C PRO A 32 -39.44 -35.49 83.56
N LYS A 33 -38.34 -35.44 84.33
CA LYS A 33 -37.55 -36.61 84.77
C LYS A 33 -38.45 -37.73 85.30
N PRO A 34 -38.26 -39.01 84.90
CA PRO A 34 -38.84 -40.12 85.64
C PRO A 34 -38.30 -40.11 87.08
N GLN A 35 -39.19 -40.19 88.07
CA GLN A 35 -38.81 -40.29 89.48
C GLN A 35 -38.16 -41.65 89.72
N THR A 36 -36.94 -41.65 90.26
CA THR A 36 -36.22 -42.86 90.63
C THR A 36 -36.53 -43.23 92.08
N GLU A 37 -37.23 -44.34 92.29
CA GLU A 37 -37.38 -45.01 93.58
C GLU A 37 -36.30 -46.10 93.74
N VAL A 38 -35.73 -46.22 94.93
CA VAL A 38 -34.70 -47.22 95.22
C VAL A 38 -35.37 -48.55 95.56
N PHE A 39 -35.33 -49.51 94.64
CA PHE A 39 -35.83 -50.87 94.85
C PHE A 39 -34.69 -51.82 95.28
N PRO A 40 -34.62 -52.30 96.55
CA PRO A 40 -33.43 -52.94 97.12
C PRO A 40 -32.90 -54.28 96.53
N PRO A 41 -33.67 -55.19 95.88
CA PRO A 41 -33.16 -56.52 95.59
C PRO A 41 -32.26 -56.69 94.34
N LEU A 42 -32.05 -55.66 93.50
CA LEU A 42 -31.42 -55.82 92.18
C LEU A 42 -29.97 -55.33 92.06
N LYS A 43 -29.24 -55.23 93.17
CA LYS A 43 -27.83 -54.76 93.19
C LYS A 43 -26.86 -55.68 92.41
N ILE A 44 -27.27 -56.89 92.04
CA ILE A 44 -26.43 -57.89 91.35
C ILE A 44 -26.66 -57.90 89.82
N LEU A 45 -27.80 -57.41 89.33
CA LEU A 45 -28.08 -57.27 87.87
C LEU A 45 -27.56 -55.95 87.28
N ALA A 46 -27.10 -55.01 88.10
CA ALA A 46 -26.58 -53.71 87.70
C ALA A 46 -25.15 -53.74 87.10
N ARG A 47 -24.52 -54.92 86.94
CA ARG A 47 -23.16 -55.04 86.37
C ARG A 47 -23.10 -55.44 84.89
N VAL A 48 -24.25 -55.59 84.20
CA VAL A 48 -24.29 -56.05 82.80
C VAL A 48 -25.08 -55.12 81.84
N LEU A 49 -25.83 -54.13 82.33
CA LEU A 49 -26.48 -53.15 81.45
C LEU A 49 -25.57 -51.92 81.29
N ARG A 50 -25.01 -51.75 80.09
CA ARG A 50 -24.44 -50.47 79.66
C ARG A 50 -25.52 -49.40 79.82
N ARG A 51 -25.20 -48.39 80.62
CA ARG A 51 -25.99 -47.18 80.80
C ARG A 51 -25.90 -46.41 79.48
N GLU A 52 -26.95 -46.48 78.65
CA GLU A 52 -27.17 -45.45 77.65
C GLU A 52 -27.72 -44.22 78.40
N GLU A 53 -26.84 -43.24 78.62
CA GLU A 53 -27.30 -41.90 78.96
C GLU A 53 -27.96 -41.31 77.72
N THR A 54 -29.30 -41.37 77.66
CA THR A 54 -30.06 -40.50 76.75
C THR A 54 -29.72 -39.05 77.09
N PRO A 55 -29.13 -38.25 76.17
CA PRO A 55 -28.79 -36.86 76.43
C PRO A 55 -30.04 -36.09 76.86
N GLN A 56 -29.94 -35.42 78.01
CA GLN A 56 -31.09 -34.84 78.70
C GLN A 56 -31.61 -33.53 78.06
N GLN A 57 -31.01 -33.04 76.97
CA GLN A 57 -31.42 -31.84 76.26
C GLN A 57 -31.10 -31.97 74.77
N SER A 58 -32.02 -31.50 73.91
CA SER A 58 -31.73 -31.20 72.51
C SER A 58 -30.52 -30.25 72.48
N PRO A 59 -29.45 -30.56 71.74
CA PRO A 59 -28.34 -29.63 71.59
C PRO A 59 -28.87 -28.29 71.06
N TRP A 60 -28.50 -27.19 71.73
CA TRP A 60 -29.03 -25.86 71.41
C TRP A 60 -28.79 -25.46 69.94
N TRP A 61 -27.74 -25.99 69.31
CA TRP A 61 -27.43 -25.75 67.90
C TRP A 61 -28.47 -26.39 66.95
N LEU A 62 -29.10 -27.51 67.31
CA LEU A 62 -30.22 -28.09 66.52
C LEU A 62 -31.47 -27.23 66.64
N THR A 63 -31.75 -26.70 67.83
CA THR A 63 -32.88 -25.77 68.00
C THR A 63 -32.66 -24.48 67.23
N LEU A 64 -31.42 -23.97 67.18
CA LEU A 64 -31.07 -22.82 66.34
C LEU A 64 -31.23 -23.14 64.85
N LEU A 65 -30.77 -24.31 64.41
CA LEU A 65 -30.91 -24.76 63.03
C LEU A 65 -32.39 -24.86 62.60
N ARG A 66 -33.27 -25.39 63.47
CA ARG A 66 -34.72 -25.48 63.22
C ARG A 66 -35.42 -24.11 63.15
N LEU A 67 -35.02 -23.18 64.00
CA LEU A 67 -35.52 -21.80 63.93
C LEU A 67 -35.02 -21.09 62.66
N LEU A 68 -33.77 -21.32 62.26
CA LEU A 68 -33.22 -20.81 61.00
C LEU A 68 -33.98 -21.34 59.79
N MET A 69 -34.30 -22.64 59.76
CA MET A 69 -35.14 -23.24 58.72
C MET A 69 -36.52 -22.58 58.65
N ALA A 70 -37.20 -22.44 59.78
CA ALA A 70 -38.51 -21.79 59.84
C ALA A 70 -38.44 -20.33 59.37
N ALA A 71 -37.39 -19.59 59.75
CA ALA A 71 -37.16 -18.23 59.29
C ALA A 71 -36.94 -18.15 57.77
N LEU A 72 -36.16 -19.07 57.18
CA LEU A 72 -35.91 -19.14 55.75
C LEU A 72 -37.18 -19.48 54.95
N VAL A 73 -38.05 -20.36 55.47
CA VAL A 73 -39.34 -20.68 54.84
C VAL A 73 -40.27 -19.47 54.86
N VAL A 74 -40.38 -18.77 55.99
CA VAL A 74 -41.18 -17.54 56.08
C VAL A 74 -40.65 -16.46 55.14
N MET A 75 -39.32 -16.29 55.06
CA MET A 75 -38.70 -15.37 54.10
C MET A 75 -38.95 -15.79 52.65
N ALA A 76 -38.88 -17.08 52.31
CA ALA A 76 -39.15 -17.57 50.95
C ALA A 76 -40.61 -17.34 50.52
N LEU A 77 -41.56 -17.55 51.44
CA LEU A 77 -43.00 -17.32 51.19
C LEU A 77 -43.36 -15.84 51.07
N ALA A 78 -42.53 -14.93 51.59
CA ALA A 78 -42.69 -13.49 51.39
C ALA A 78 -42.26 -13.01 49.98
N GLU A 79 -41.77 -13.92 49.14
CA GLU A 79 -41.30 -13.67 47.77
C GLU A 79 -40.26 -12.55 47.69
N PRO A 80 -39.05 -12.77 48.25
CA PRO A 80 -38.00 -11.76 48.25
C PRO A 80 -37.38 -11.64 46.86
N VAL A 81 -37.34 -10.41 46.34
CA VAL A 81 -36.69 -10.06 45.08
C VAL A 81 -35.49 -9.17 45.38
N PHE A 82 -34.31 -9.62 44.95
CA PHE A 82 -33.07 -8.84 45.02
C PHE A 82 -32.99 -7.94 43.78
N ASN A 83 -32.57 -6.68 43.96
CA ASN A 83 -32.58 -5.66 42.90
C ASN A 83 -33.95 -5.53 42.18
N PRO A 84 -35.03 -5.22 42.91
CA PRO A 84 -36.37 -5.15 42.32
C PRO A 84 -36.46 -4.06 41.25
N ARG A 85 -37.00 -4.42 40.09
CA ARG A 85 -37.21 -3.51 38.95
C ARG A 85 -38.55 -2.79 39.06
N GLU A 86 -38.64 -1.58 38.51
CA GLU A 86 -39.93 -0.92 38.24
C GLU A 86 -40.62 -1.64 37.08
N GLU A 87 -41.84 -2.16 37.31
CA GLU A 87 -42.68 -2.68 36.23
C GLU A 87 -43.04 -1.53 35.29
N LEU A 88 -42.70 -1.68 34.02
CA LEU A 88 -43.11 -0.73 33.00
C LEU A 88 -44.58 -1.02 32.69
N PRO A 89 -45.47 -0.02 32.68
CA PRO A 89 -46.88 -0.31 32.43
C PRO A 89 -47.05 -0.66 30.94
N ALA A 90 -46.99 -1.95 30.62
CA ALA A 90 -47.45 -2.52 29.36
C ALA A 90 -48.99 -2.56 29.38
N GLU A 91 -49.57 -1.36 29.42
CA GLU A 91 -51.01 -1.12 29.42
C GLU A 91 -51.45 -0.61 28.04
N GLY A 92 -52.62 -1.02 27.57
CA GLY A 92 -53.17 -0.62 26.27
C GLY A 92 -53.78 -1.79 25.52
N SER A 93 -54.15 -1.56 24.25
CA SER A 93 -54.70 -2.60 23.37
C SER A 93 -53.63 -3.50 22.76
N ALA A 94 -52.37 -3.04 22.67
CA ALA A 94 -51.21 -3.78 22.20
C ALA A 94 -49.90 -3.13 22.67
N LEU A 95 -48.79 -3.88 22.63
CA LEU A 95 -47.42 -3.36 22.72
C LEU A 95 -46.78 -3.41 21.32
N ALA A 96 -46.42 -2.25 20.75
CA ALA A 96 -45.64 -2.18 19.52
C ALA A 96 -44.16 -1.93 19.83
N LEU A 97 -43.34 -2.95 19.62
CA LEU A 97 -41.91 -2.98 19.88
C LEU A 97 -41.14 -2.83 18.57
N VAL A 98 -40.46 -1.70 18.39
CA VAL A 98 -39.61 -1.45 17.23
C VAL A 98 -38.16 -1.40 17.66
N ILE A 99 -37.34 -2.27 17.06
CA ILE A 99 -35.96 -2.51 17.49
C ILE A 99 -35.02 -2.23 16.33
N ASP A 100 -34.06 -1.33 16.55
CA ASP A 100 -32.97 -1.14 15.61
C ASP A 100 -31.99 -2.32 15.68
N ASN A 101 -31.86 -3.05 14.57
CA ASN A 101 -30.93 -4.17 14.40
C ASN A 101 -29.91 -3.90 13.26
N SER A 102 -29.56 -2.64 13.04
CA SER A 102 -28.52 -2.21 12.10
C SER A 102 -27.12 -2.59 12.59
N TRP A 103 -26.12 -2.21 11.80
CA TRP A 103 -24.70 -2.42 12.12
C TRP A 103 -24.30 -1.77 13.45
N ALA A 104 -24.93 -0.64 13.79
CA ALA A 104 -24.63 0.14 14.99
C ALA A 104 -25.14 -0.53 16.28
N SER A 105 -26.10 -1.44 16.17
CA SER A 105 -26.66 -2.18 17.30
C SER A 105 -25.88 -3.45 17.65
N ALA A 106 -24.82 -3.81 16.92
CA ALA A 106 -24.13 -5.08 17.09
C ALA A 106 -23.45 -5.22 18.46
N ALA A 107 -22.78 -4.16 18.93
CA ALA A 107 -22.02 -4.17 20.18
C ALA A 107 -22.90 -4.32 21.44
N ASP A 108 -24.11 -3.74 21.43
CA ASP A 108 -25.05 -3.75 22.55
C ASP A 108 -26.29 -4.64 22.31
N TRP A 109 -26.27 -5.47 21.25
CA TRP A 109 -27.39 -6.32 20.85
C TRP A 109 -27.94 -7.17 22.00
N GLY A 110 -27.05 -7.79 22.79
CA GLY A 110 -27.46 -8.59 23.95
C GLY A 110 -28.28 -7.82 24.98
N LYS A 111 -27.92 -6.55 25.24
CA LYS A 111 -28.68 -5.69 26.18
C LYS A 111 -30.03 -5.27 25.59
N ARG A 112 -30.10 -5.04 24.28
CA ARG A 112 -31.35 -4.74 23.56
C ARG A 112 -32.30 -5.91 23.60
N VAL A 113 -31.81 -7.12 23.32
CA VAL A 113 -32.58 -8.36 23.41
C VAL A 113 -33.11 -8.54 24.83
N ALA A 114 -32.27 -8.41 25.86
CA ALA A 114 -32.72 -8.51 27.25
C ALA A 114 -33.81 -7.47 27.61
N THR A 115 -33.66 -6.22 27.13
CA THR A 115 -34.66 -5.16 27.33
C THR A 115 -35.97 -5.47 26.59
N ALA A 116 -35.90 -6.00 25.38
CA ALA A 116 -37.04 -6.44 24.58
C ALA A 116 -37.75 -7.65 25.19
N GLU A 117 -37.00 -8.67 25.64
CA GLU A 117 -37.55 -9.84 26.35
C GLU A 117 -38.33 -9.42 27.59
N ARG A 118 -37.81 -8.43 28.34
CA ARG A 118 -38.52 -7.84 29.48
C ARG A 118 -39.86 -7.24 29.07
N LEU A 119 -39.88 -6.37 28.07
CA LEU A 119 -41.10 -5.71 27.60
C LEU A 119 -42.13 -6.72 27.09
N ILE A 120 -41.69 -7.79 26.43
CA ILE A 120 -42.57 -8.87 25.95
C ILE A 120 -43.12 -9.68 27.12
N ALA A 121 -42.31 -9.98 28.15
CA ALA A 121 -42.75 -10.69 29.35
C ALA A 121 -43.78 -9.89 30.16
N ASP A 122 -43.58 -8.58 30.28
CA ASP A 122 -44.53 -7.67 30.95
C ASP A 122 -45.86 -7.61 30.17
N ALA A 123 -45.81 -7.53 28.82
CA ALA A 123 -47.01 -7.60 27.98
C ALA A 123 -47.75 -8.94 28.10
N GLY A 124 -47.01 -10.06 28.17
CA GLY A 124 -47.56 -11.39 28.37
C GLY A 124 -48.27 -11.55 29.72
N SER A 125 -47.68 -11.01 30.79
CA SER A 125 -48.28 -11.02 32.14
C SER A 125 -49.59 -10.23 32.20
N ASN A 126 -49.70 -9.16 31.39
CA ASN A 126 -50.90 -8.33 31.26
C ASN A 126 -51.89 -8.83 30.20
N GLY A 127 -51.59 -9.92 29.48
CA GLY A 127 -52.45 -10.48 28.43
C GLY A 127 -52.59 -9.58 27.19
N VAL A 128 -51.59 -8.74 26.91
CA VAL A 128 -51.59 -7.78 25.80
C VAL A 128 -50.81 -8.34 24.61
N PRO A 129 -51.34 -8.29 23.37
CA PRO A 129 -50.63 -8.76 22.19
C PRO A 129 -49.44 -7.86 21.82
N VAL A 130 -48.42 -8.43 21.17
CA VAL A 130 -47.17 -7.76 20.80
C VAL A 130 -47.02 -7.66 19.28
N VAL A 131 -46.78 -6.45 18.79
CA VAL A 131 -46.30 -6.18 17.42
C VAL A 131 -44.79 -5.97 17.51
N ILE A 132 -43.98 -6.79 16.82
CA ILE A 132 -42.51 -6.69 16.86
C ILE A 132 -41.95 -6.41 15.47
N ALA A 133 -41.14 -5.38 15.34
CA ALA A 133 -40.54 -4.98 14.06
C ALA A 133 -39.06 -4.63 14.20
N PHE A 134 -38.27 -4.99 13.19
CA PHE A 134 -36.83 -4.75 13.11
C PHE A 134 -36.52 -3.83 11.94
N THR A 135 -35.64 -2.83 12.13
CA THR A 135 -35.44 -1.77 11.13
C THR A 135 -34.46 -2.10 10.01
N ALA A 136 -33.72 -3.21 10.09
CA ALA A 136 -32.78 -3.69 9.08
C ALA A 136 -33.17 -5.08 8.52
N GLU A 137 -34.47 -5.37 8.43
CA GLU A 137 -34.99 -6.64 7.88
C GLU A 137 -35.69 -6.45 6.52
N LYS A 138 -36.06 -7.56 5.87
CA LYS A 138 -36.77 -7.53 4.58
C LYS A 138 -38.09 -6.74 4.70
N PRO A 139 -38.49 -5.96 3.67
CA PRO A 139 -39.72 -5.16 3.71
C PRO A 139 -41.01 -5.94 3.96
N ASN A 140 -41.01 -7.27 3.74
CA ASN A 140 -42.16 -8.16 3.91
C ASN A 140 -42.08 -9.03 5.18
N ALA A 141 -41.15 -8.78 6.10
CA ALA A 141 -41.06 -9.53 7.36
C ALA A 141 -42.35 -9.39 8.19
N GLU A 142 -42.89 -10.48 8.72
CA GLU A 142 -44.10 -10.47 9.54
C GLU A 142 -43.87 -9.74 10.87
N ILE A 143 -44.79 -8.85 11.27
CA ILE A 143 -44.65 -7.99 12.46
C ILE A 143 -45.72 -8.22 13.53
N GLY A 144 -46.65 -9.16 13.30
CA GLY A 144 -47.72 -9.50 14.25
C GLY A 144 -49.07 -8.83 13.94
N PRO A 145 -50.01 -8.80 14.91
CA PRO A 145 -49.82 -9.05 16.34
C PRO A 145 -49.57 -10.53 16.70
N PHE A 146 -48.69 -10.76 17.66
CA PHE A 146 -48.34 -12.06 18.22
C PHE A 146 -48.71 -12.15 19.70
N ASP A 147 -48.80 -13.37 20.23
CA ASP A 147 -48.73 -13.57 21.69
C ASP A 147 -47.28 -13.41 22.19
N ALA A 148 -47.11 -13.38 23.51
CA ALA A 148 -45.79 -13.18 24.11
C ALA A 148 -44.78 -14.31 23.75
N SER A 149 -45.25 -15.55 23.58
CA SER A 149 -44.37 -16.67 23.24
C SER A 149 -43.86 -16.60 21.80
N ALA A 150 -44.75 -16.33 20.85
CA ALA A 150 -44.39 -16.14 19.44
C ALA A 150 -43.52 -14.89 19.26
N ALA A 151 -43.81 -13.78 19.97
CA ALA A 151 -42.97 -12.59 19.94
C ALA A 151 -41.53 -12.85 20.45
N LEU A 152 -41.37 -13.68 21.49
CA LEU A 152 -40.05 -14.11 21.97
C LEU A 152 -39.33 -14.97 20.94
N ASP A 153 -40.03 -15.87 20.24
CA ASP A 153 -39.42 -16.68 19.18
C ASP A 153 -38.92 -15.81 18.02
N HIS A 154 -39.71 -14.80 17.61
CA HIS A 154 -39.29 -13.80 16.62
C HIS A 154 -38.07 -12.99 17.10
N LEU A 155 -38.04 -12.58 18.38
CA LEU A 155 -36.91 -11.85 18.96
C LEU A 155 -35.64 -12.71 19.01
N ARG A 156 -35.74 -13.98 19.40
CA ARG A 156 -34.61 -14.93 19.45
C ARG A 156 -34.06 -15.28 18.07
N ALA A 157 -34.91 -15.24 17.04
CA ALA A 157 -34.48 -15.42 15.65
C ALA A 157 -33.76 -14.19 15.07
N ALA A 158 -34.01 -13.01 15.64
CA ALA A 158 -33.45 -11.75 15.15
C ALA A 158 -31.94 -11.63 15.46
N LYS A 159 -31.23 -10.99 14.55
CA LYS A 159 -29.79 -10.75 14.63
C LYS A 159 -29.47 -9.33 14.16
N PRO A 160 -28.36 -8.73 14.61
CA PRO A 160 -27.87 -7.50 14.03
C PRO A 160 -27.45 -7.76 12.57
N ARG A 161 -27.61 -6.75 11.73
CA ARG A 161 -27.33 -6.80 10.29
C ARG A 161 -26.27 -5.75 9.93
N PRO A 162 -25.35 -6.04 8.99
CA PRO A 162 -24.29 -5.10 8.61
C PRO A 162 -24.78 -3.98 7.68
N ILE A 163 -26.02 -3.53 7.83
CA ILE A 163 -26.65 -2.52 6.96
C ILE A 163 -27.25 -1.39 7.80
N PRO A 164 -27.46 -0.19 7.22
CA PRO A 164 -28.15 0.91 7.90
C PRO A 164 -29.62 0.58 8.24
N THR A 165 -30.23 1.37 9.12
CA THR A 165 -31.66 1.27 9.45
C THR A 165 -32.53 1.84 8.33
N ASP A 166 -33.71 1.23 8.10
CA ASP A 166 -34.81 1.78 7.31
C ASP A 166 -36.00 2.10 8.21
N ARG A 167 -35.82 3.09 9.09
CA ARG A 167 -36.89 3.54 10.00
C ARG A 167 -38.12 4.04 9.25
N PRO A 168 -38.04 4.85 8.18
CA PRO A 168 -39.22 5.33 7.47
C PRO A 168 -40.13 4.20 6.97
N ALA A 169 -39.59 3.17 6.31
CA ALA A 169 -40.41 2.08 5.79
C ALA A 169 -41.00 1.23 6.92
N VAL A 170 -40.20 0.89 7.94
CA VAL A 170 -40.64 0.00 9.03
C VAL A 170 -41.66 0.69 9.94
N TYR A 171 -41.44 1.97 10.27
CA TYR A 171 -42.35 2.71 11.15
C TYR A 171 -43.70 2.94 10.49
N ALA A 172 -43.74 3.17 9.16
CA ALA A 172 -45.00 3.25 8.42
C ALA A 172 -45.80 1.93 8.47
N ARG A 173 -45.12 0.78 8.39
CA ARG A 173 -45.76 -0.55 8.50
C ARG A 173 -46.34 -0.78 9.90
N VAL A 174 -45.59 -0.40 10.94
CA VAL A 174 -46.06 -0.50 12.33
C VAL A 174 -47.24 0.44 12.56
N ALA A 175 -47.18 1.68 12.07
CA ALA A 175 -48.29 2.63 12.15
C ALA A 175 -49.58 2.07 11.52
N ALA A 176 -49.49 1.43 10.35
CA ALA A 176 -50.62 0.78 9.69
C ALA A 176 -51.18 -0.41 10.50
N ALA A 177 -50.32 -1.20 11.15
CA ALA A 177 -50.76 -2.27 12.05
C ALA A 177 -51.50 -1.71 13.28
N LEU A 178 -51.05 -0.57 13.79
CA LEU A 178 -51.65 0.12 14.95
C LEU A 178 -53.01 0.75 14.66
N GLU A 179 -53.38 1.00 13.40
CA GLU A 179 -54.75 1.46 13.06
C GLU A 179 -55.84 0.47 13.51
N ARG A 180 -55.50 -0.83 13.58
CA ARG A 180 -56.40 -1.89 14.05
C ARG A 180 -56.36 -2.09 15.56
N LEU A 181 -55.41 -1.45 16.26
CA LEU A 181 -55.12 -1.59 17.68
C LEU A 181 -54.96 -0.20 18.33
N PRO A 182 -56.04 0.60 18.39
CA PRO A 182 -55.96 1.97 18.89
C PRO A 182 -55.61 2.00 20.39
N GLY A 183 -54.73 2.91 20.80
CA GLY A 183 -54.31 3.05 22.19
C GLY A 183 -53.18 2.10 22.62
N ALA A 184 -52.41 1.60 21.66
CA ALA A 184 -51.23 0.78 21.91
C ALA A 184 -50.10 1.58 22.58
N SER A 185 -49.28 0.90 23.37
CA SER A 185 -48.02 1.42 23.89
C SER A 185 -46.90 1.14 22.89
N VAL A 186 -46.11 2.15 22.51
CA VAL A 186 -45.02 2.01 21.53
C VAL A 186 -43.69 2.03 22.28
N ALA A 187 -42.85 1.01 22.08
CA ALA A 187 -41.50 0.92 22.59
C ALA A 187 -40.50 0.99 21.44
N VAL A 188 -39.62 2.00 21.47
CA VAL A 188 -38.54 2.19 20.48
C VAL A 188 -37.21 1.88 21.14
N LEU A 189 -36.52 0.85 20.64
CA LEU A 189 -35.17 0.48 21.03
C LEU A 189 -34.20 0.90 19.92
N ALA A 190 -33.78 2.18 19.96
CA ALA A 190 -33.01 2.80 18.89
C ALA A 190 -31.49 2.61 19.00
N ASP A 191 -30.77 2.57 17.87
CA ASP A 191 -29.30 2.44 17.81
C ASP A 191 -28.55 3.69 18.33
N GLY A 192 -29.26 4.81 18.43
CA GLY A 192 -28.74 6.08 18.93
C GLY A 192 -28.03 6.93 17.87
N LEU A 193 -27.96 6.48 16.62
CA LEU A 193 -27.50 7.25 15.46
C LEU A 193 -28.68 7.85 14.70
N ALA A 194 -28.55 9.13 14.35
CA ALA A 194 -29.48 9.80 13.47
C ALA A 194 -29.29 9.35 12.01
N ALA A 195 -30.39 9.07 11.33
CA ALA A 195 -30.46 8.76 9.92
C ALA A 195 -31.36 9.76 9.18
N LYS A 196 -31.22 9.83 7.85
CA LYS A 196 -32.04 10.71 7.02
C LYS A 196 -33.50 10.26 7.09
N GLY A 197 -34.41 11.18 7.42
CA GLY A 197 -35.85 10.92 7.46
C GLY A 197 -36.40 10.47 8.81
N ASP A 198 -35.57 10.42 9.87
CA ASP A 198 -35.99 10.00 11.21
C ASP A 198 -37.18 10.81 11.75
N GLU A 199 -37.16 12.14 11.64
CA GLU A 199 -38.23 13.01 12.15
C GLU A 199 -39.59 12.66 11.54
N ALA A 200 -39.66 12.49 10.22
CA ALA A 200 -40.87 12.09 9.52
C ALA A 200 -41.31 10.66 9.89
N ALA A 201 -40.37 9.75 10.08
CA ALA A 201 -40.65 8.38 10.50
C ALA A 201 -41.29 8.35 11.91
N PHE A 202 -40.73 9.09 12.87
CA PHE A 202 -41.26 9.17 14.23
C PHE A 202 -42.66 9.79 14.28
N ASN A 203 -42.90 10.86 13.52
CA ASN A 203 -44.23 11.46 13.43
C ASN A 203 -45.26 10.45 12.89
N THR A 204 -44.89 9.70 11.85
CA THR A 204 -45.73 8.64 11.26
C THR A 204 -46.09 7.56 12.28
N LEU A 205 -45.13 7.14 13.11
CA LEU A 205 -45.34 6.10 14.12
C LEU A 205 -46.23 6.56 15.30
N LEU A 206 -46.08 7.81 15.74
CA LEU A 206 -46.56 8.26 17.04
C LEU A 206 -47.87 9.07 17.01
N GLU A 207 -48.22 9.75 15.91
CA GLU A 207 -49.29 10.76 15.93
C GLU A 207 -50.72 10.22 16.07
N LYS A 208 -51.05 9.05 15.48
CA LYS A 208 -52.47 8.66 15.29
C LYS A 208 -53.01 7.63 16.28
N ASN A 209 -52.17 6.75 16.83
CA ASN A 209 -52.65 5.56 17.56
C ASN A 209 -51.85 5.20 18.83
N ALA A 210 -50.73 5.89 19.10
CA ALA A 210 -49.87 5.62 20.26
C ALA A 210 -50.39 6.36 21.50
N LYS A 211 -50.58 5.62 22.62
CA LYS A 211 -50.98 6.21 23.90
C LYS A 211 -49.79 6.63 24.76
N ARG A 212 -48.66 5.96 24.60
CA ARG A 212 -47.43 6.15 25.38
C ARG A 212 -46.21 5.72 24.56
N LEU A 213 -45.08 6.36 24.82
CA LEU A 213 -43.78 6.00 24.24
C LEU A 213 -42.83 5.53 25.34
N VAL A 214 -42.32 4.31 25.19
CA VAL A 214 -41.14 3.82 25.90
C VAL A 214 -39.94 4.05 24.98
N TRP A 215 -39.02 4.90 25.42
CA TRP A 215 -37.83 5.27 24.66
C TRP A 215 -36.61 4.62 25.30
N ALA A 216 -36.11 3.58 24.65
CA ALA A 216 -34.91 2.88 25.06
C ALA A 216 -33.72 3.29 24.19
N THR A 217 -32.71 3.90 24.81
CA THR A 217 -31.44 4.24 24.16
C THR A 217 -30.27 3.98 25.09
N SER A 218 -29.07 3.86 24.52
CA SER A 218 -27.85 3.88 25.33
C SER A 218 -27.65 5.27 25.93
N ASP A 219 -27.16 5.34 27.17
CA ASP A 219 -26.81 6.60 27.84
C ASP A 219 -25.60 7.30 27.17
N ARG A 220 -24.76 6.53 26.46
CA ARG A 220 -23.59 7.03 25.71
C ARG A 220 -23.43 6.30 24.38
N LEU A 221 -23.32 7.05 23.29
CA LEU A 221 -22.97 6.53 21.96
C LEU A 221 -21.46 6.35 21.87
N ALA A 222 -20.96 5.18 22.28
CA ALA A 222 -19.55 4.82 22.16
C ALA A 222 -19.34 4.02 20.87
N LEU A 223 -19.53 4.67 19.73
CA LEU A 223 -19.33 4.07 18.40
C LEU A 223 -18.18 4.79 17.69
N THR A 224 -17.24 3.99 17.20
CA THR A 224 -16.12 4.44 16.36
C THR A 224 -16.18 3.75 15.01
N GLY A 225 -16.10 4.50 13.91
CA GLY A 225 -16.14 3.98 12.56
C GLY A 225 -14.91 4.36 11.74
N LEU A 226 -14.54 3.52 10.77
CA LEU A 226 -13.40 3.75 9.88
C LEU A 226 -13.89 4.23 8.50
N ILE A 227 -13.57 5.48 8.14
CA ILE A 227 -14.09 6.13 6.92
C ILE A 227 -13.05 6.25 5.80
N GLY A 228 -11.76 6.18 6.12
CA GLY A 228 -10.67 6.36 5.14
C GLY A 228 -9.51 5.40 5.38
N ALA A 229 -8.95 4.90 4.28
CA ALA A 229 -7.75 4.06 4.24
C ALA A 229 -7.07 4.22 2.87
N ASP A 230 -6.11 5.14 2.78
CA ASP A 230 -5.44 5.48 1.53
C ASP A 230 -3.96 5.07 1.56
N ASN A 231 -3.51 4.37 0.54
CA ASN A 231 -2.12 3.95 0.41
C ASN A 231 -1.25 5.10 -0.12
N GLN A 232 -0.62 5.85 0.80
CA GLN A 232 0.25 6.99 0.50
C GLN A 232 1.72 6.55 0.35
N VAL A 233 2.63 7.47 0.05
CA VAL A 233 4.07 7.15 -0.10
C VAL A 233 4.65 6.55 1.18
N ASP A 234 4.42 7.20 2.31
CA ASP A 234 5.04 6.90 3.61
C ASP A 234 4.31 5.81 4.42
N GLY A 235 3.14 5.37 3.97
CA GLY A 235 2.32 4.37 4.67
C GLY A 235 0.85 4.42 4.28
N PHE A 236 0.01 3.66 4.98
CA PHE A 236 -1.45 3.79 4.84
C PHE A 236 -1.98 4.90 5.75
N ALA A 237 -2.59 5.92 5.17
CA ALA A 237 -3.28 6.97 5.90
C ALA A 237 -4.69 6.50 6.28
N LEU A 238 -4.99 6.50 7.57
CA LEU A 238 -6.25 6.05 8.14
C LEU A 238 -7.02 7.21 8.72
N THR A 239 -8.34 7.19 8.57
CA THR A 239 -9.25 8.18 9.16
C THR A 239 -10.42 7.48 9.84
N ALA A 240 -10.55 7.69 11.14
CA ALA A 240 -11.67 7.19 11.94
C ALA A 240 -12.51 8.34 12.48
N ILE A 241 -13.80 8.08 12.69
CA ILE A 241 -14.77 9.01 13.27
C ILE A 241 -15.41 8.40 14.51
N ARG A 242 -15.86 9.26 15.43
CA ARG A 242 -16.66 8.88 16.60
C ARG A 242 -17.85 9.81 16.76
N ALA A 243 -18.83 9.36 17.55
CA ALA A 243 -19.98 10.20 17.87
C ALA A 243 -19.57 11.50 18.60
N PRO A 244 -20.14 12.66 18.24
CA PRO A 244 -19.84 13.93 18.90
C PRO A 244 -20.43 13.97 20.33
N GLY A 245 -19.84 14.80 21.21
CA GLY A 245 -20.32 14.99 22.58
C GLY A 245 -19.54 14.22 23.67
N ASN A 246 -18.49 13.47 23.30
CA ASN A 246 -17.55 12.90 24.27
C ASN A 246 -16.29 13.79 24.38
N PRO A 247 -16.13 14.58 25.46
CA PRO A 247 -14.97 15.47 25.61
C PRO A 247 -13.68 14.74 25.98
N ALA A 248 -13.75 13.45 26.36
CA ALA A 248 -12.57 12.71 26.78
C ALA A 248 -11.68 12.34 25.57
N PRO A 249 -10.34 12.41 25.73
CA PRO A 249 -9.44 11.82 24.74
C PRO A 249 -9.68 10.31 24.68
N ALA A 250 -9.61 9.74 23.47
CA ALA A 250 -9.76 8.32 23.24
C ALA A 250 -8.68 7.84 22.26
N GLN A 251 -8.20 6.62 22.45
CA GLN A 251 -7.29 5.97 21.53
C GLN A 251 -7.93 4.68 21.04
N VAL A 252 -7.80 4.42 19.74
CA VAL A 252 -8.21 3.17 19.11
C VAL A 252 -7.07 2.66 18.25
N THR A 253 -6.84 1.36 18.28
CA THR A 253 -5.82 0.75 17.42
C THR A 253 -6.50 0.17 16.19
N ALA A 254 -5.98 0.47 15.02
CA ALA A 254 -6.38 -0.14 13.76
C ALA A 254 -5.38 -1.23 13.39
N GLY A 255 -5.87 -2.45 13.14
CA GLY A 255 -5.09 -3.55 12.58
C GLY A 255 -5.38 -3.73 11.10
N ALA A 256 -4.34 -3.92 10.29
CA ALA A 256 -4.45 -4.34 8.89
C ALA A 256 -4.32 -5.85 8.77
N PHE A 257 -5.17 -6.47 7.94
CA PHE A 257 -5.29 -7.91 7.77
C PHE A 257 -5.16 -8.31 6.31
N ASP A 258 -4.54 -9.46 6.06
CA ASP A 258 -4.49 -10.08 4.73
C ASP A 258 -5.78 -10.82 4.36
N ASP A 259 -5.80 -11.41 3.17
CA ASP A 259 -6.89 -12.24 2.62
C ASP A 259 -7.23 -13.49 3.47
N LYS A 260 -6.29 -13.94 4.30
CA LYS A 260 -6.41 -15.04 5.26
C LYS A 260 -6.79 -14.58 6.65
N GLY A 261 -6.94 -13.27 6.88
CA GLY A 261 -7.26 -12.69 8.19
C GLY A 261 -6.09 -12.64 9.16
N ARG A 262 -4.85 -12.74 8.68
CA ARG A 262 -3.64 -12.55 9.51
C ARG A 262 -3.36 -11.07 9.65
N ARG A 263 -3.11 -10.63 10.88
CA ARG A 263 -2.73 -9.25 11.21
C ARG A 263 -1.29 -8.98 10.74
N ILE A 264 -1.11 -7.98 9.89
CA ILE A 264 0.20 -7.63 9.30
C ILE A 264 0.81 -6.41 10.00
N ALA A 265 -0.01 -5.41 10.31
CA ALA A 265 0.45 -4.13 10.82
C ALA A 265 -0.60 -3.39 11.64
N ASP A 266 -0.14 -2.39 12.39
CA ASP A 266 -0.91 -1.64 13.38
C ASP A 266 -0.69 -0.15 13.29
N ALA A 267 -1.73 0.62 13.60
CA ALA A 267 -1.64 2.06 13.78
C ALA A 267 -2.60 2.53 14.88
N THR A 268 -2.14 3.42 15.76
CA THR A 268 -2.97 4.00 16.80
C THR A 268 -3.56 5.33 16.33
N LEU A 269 -4.89 5.42 16.28
CA LEU A 269 -5.62 6.66 16.08
C LEU A 269 -5.93 7.31 17.43
N THR A 270 -5.61 8.59 17.56
CA THR A 270 -5.87 9.36 18.79
C THR A 270 -6.89 10.45 18.51
N PHE A 271 -8.03 10.38 19.19
CA PHE A 271 -9.03 11.45 19.21
C PHE A 271 -8.65 12.48 20.26
N ALA A 272 -8.36 13.70 19.82
CA ALA A 272 -8.12 14.83 20.71
C ALA A 272 -9.40 15.20 21.51
N PRO A 273 -9.29 15.91 22.64
CA PRO A 273 -10.44 16.33 23.42
C PRO A 273 -11.44 17.13 22.57
N GLY A 274 -12.70 16.69 22.51
CA GLY A 274 -13.77 17.33 21.73
C GLY A 274 -13.75 17.05 20.22
N GLU A 275 -12.68 16.48 19.67
CA GLU A 275 -12.60 16.14 18.24
C GLU A 275 -13.38 14.86 17.92
N ALA A 276 -14.12 14.87 16.81
CA ALA A 276 -14.91 13.74 16.34
C ALA A 276 -14.21 12.88 15.27
N ALA A 277 -13.06 13.34 14.77
CA ALA A 277 -12.23 12.63 13.79
C ALA A 277 -10.81 12.43 14.33
N ALA A 278 -10.19 11.33 13.95
CA ALA A 278 -8.80 11.02 14.22
C ALA A 278 -8.13 10.46 12.97
N THR A 279 -6.88 10.83 12.75
CA THR A 279 -6.05 10.33 11.66
C THR A 279 -4.81 9.62 12.21
N ALA A 280 -4.31 8.64 11.46
CA ALA A 280 -3.04 7.98 11.76
C ALA A 280 -2.38 7.48 10.48
N THR A 281 -1.07 7.28 10.52
CA THR A 281 -0.32 6.67 9.43
C THR A 281 0.21 5.31 9.87
N MET A 282 -0.14 4.27 9.15
CA MET A 282 0.40 2.92 9.32
C MET A 282 1.66 2.78 8.47
N ALA A 283 2.83 2.92 9.10
CA ALA A 283 4.13 2.86 8.44
C ALA A 283 4.55 1.41 8.19
N VAL A 284 4.43 0.95 6.95
CA VAL A 284 4.65 -0.45 6.55
C VAL A 284 5.40 -0.48 5.22
N PRO A 285 6.40 -1.36 5.04
CA PRO A 285 7.05 -1.54 3.75
C PRO A 285 6.04 -1.81 2.63
N PHE A 286 6.33 -1.33 1.43
CA PHE A 286 5.44 -1.46 0.27
C PHE A 286 5.05 -2.92 0.00
N GLU A 287 5.97 -3.86 0.21
CA GLU A 287 5.76 -5.29 -0.05
C GLU A 287 4.59 -5.83 0.74
N LEU A 288 4.46 -5.41 2.00
CA LEU A 288 3.40 -5.83 2.91
C LEU A 288 2.13 -4.99 2.77
N ARG A 289 2.25 -3.73 2.31
CA ARG A 289 1.11 -2.82 2.09
C ARG A 289 0.11 -3.36 1.06
N ASN A 290 0.61 -4.01 0.00
CA ASN A 290 -0.24 -4.57 -1.04
C ASN A 290 -0.95 -5.87 -0.64
N ASP A 291 -0.55 -6.48 0.48
CA ASP A 291 -1.18 -7.68 1.01
C ASP A 291 -2.42 -7.37 1.87
N PHE A 292 -2.69 -6.08 2.14
CA PHE A 292 -3.85 -5.69 2.95
C PHE A 292 -5.16 -5.94 2.19
N ALA A 293 -6.03 -6.75 2.77
CA ALA A 293 -7.39 -6.99 2.29
C ALA A 293 -8.44 -6.19 3.08
N SER A 294 -8.19 -5.95 4.37
CA SER A 294 -9.08 -5.18 5.24
C SER A 294 -8.35 -4.51 6.39
N ILE A 295 -8.92 -3.43 6.91
CA ILE A 295 -8.47 -2.74 8.12
C ILE A 295 -9.63 -2.70 9.10
N ALA A 296 -9.39 -3.07 10.36
CA ALA A 296 -10.41 -3.09 11.41
C ALA A 296 -9.93 -2.37 12.67
N LEU A 297 -10.86 -1.72 13.37
CA LEU A 297 -10.60 -1.11 14.68
C LEU A 297 -10.73 -2.14 15.80
N ASP A 298 -9.72 -2.24 16.65
CA ASP A 298 -9.70 -3.16 17.79
C ASP A 298 -10.75 -2.78 18.84
N GLY A 299 -11.46 -3.78 19.38
CA GLY A 299 -12.48 -3.61 20.41
C GLY A 299 -13.85 -3.15 19.89
N GLU A 300 -13.95 -2.77 18.62
CA GLU A 300 -15.17 -2.31 17.96
C GLU A 300 -15.80 -3.44 17.13
N HIS A 301 -16.68 -4.24 17.73
CA HIS A 301 -17.29 -5.42 17.12
C HIS A 301 -18.52 -5.06 16.26
N GLN A 302 -18.31 -4.29 15.20
CA GLN A 302 -19.38 -3.80 14.33
C GLN A 302 -18.89 -3.53 12.89
N ALA A 303 -19.80 -3.60 11.90
CA ALA A 303 -19.43 -3.57 10.48
C ALA A 303 -18.76 -2.26 10.00
N GLY A 304 -19.13 -1.11 10.56
CA GLY A 304 -18.54 0.20 10.29
C GLY A 304 -17.17 0.42 10.93
N ALA A 305 -16.68 -0.48 11.78
CA ALA A 305 -15.30 -0.47 12.28
C ALA A 305 -14.32 -1.07 11.27
N VAL A 306 -14.84 -1.70 10.21
CA VAL A 306 -14.05 -2.43 9.22
C VAL A 306 -14.18 -1.78 7.87
N ARG A 307 -13.04 -1.64 7.19
CA ARG A 307 -12.93 -1.16 5.83
C ARG A 307 -12.19 -2.18 5.00
N VAL A 308 -12.83 -2.70 3.96
CA VAL A 308 -12.21 -3.59 2.97
C VAL A 308 -11.51 -2.76 1.89
N LEU A 309 -10.41 -3.31 1.37
CA LEU A 309 -9.57 -2.68 0.36
C LEU A 309 -9.69 -3.43 -0.98
N ASP A 310 -9.63 -2.68 -2.07
CA ASP A 310 -9.72 -3.21 -3.44
C ASP A 310 -8.39 -3.11 -4.19
N GLU A 311 -8.38 -3.53 -5.47
CA GLU A 311 -7.23 -3.36 -6.35
C GLU A 311 -6.87 -1.89 -6.59
N SER A 312 -7.82 -0.96 -6.44
CA SER A 312 -7.58 0.49 -6.55
C SER A 312 -6.70 1.04 -5.40
N SER A 313 -6.70 0.34 -4.26
CA SER A 313 -5.94 0.69 -3.05
C SER A 313 -4.48 0.19 -3.09
N LYS A 314 -4.13 -0.73 -4.00
CA LYS A 314 -2.77 -1.25 -4.15
C LYS A 314 -1.90 -0.29 -4.96
N ARG A 315 -0.69 0.01 -4.47
CA ARG A 315 0.33 0.76 -5.25
C ARG A 315 1.18 -0.25 -6.03
N ARG A 316 1.53 0.03 -7.28
CA ARG A 316 2.39 -0.84 -8.09
C ARG A 316 3.78 -0.23 -8.24
N ARG A 317 4.77 -1.10 -8.37
CA ARG A 317 6.16 -0.72 -8.58
C ARG A 317 6.40 -0.46 -10.06
N VAL A 318 6.97 0.70 -10.37
CA VAL A 318 7.35 1.14 -11.71
C VAL A 318 8.86 1.33 -11.75
N GLY A 319 9.54 0.55 -12.59
CA GLY A 319 10.97 0.71 -12.84
C GLY A 319 11.21 1.85 -13.82
N LEU A 320 12.13 2.75 -13.50
CA LEU A 320 12.54 3.85 -14.38
C LEU A 320 13.97 3.61 -14.85
N LEU A 321 14.21 3.77 -16.14
CA LEU A 321 15.50 3.55 -16.78
C LEU A 321 15.80 4.65 -17.78
N SER A 322 17.03 5.14 -17.81
CA SER A 322 17.53 6.14 -18.74
C SER A 322 19.00 5.90 -19.00
N GLN A 323 19.47 6.22 -20.21
CA GLN A 323 20.89 6.21 -20.57
C GLN A 323 21.49 7.61 -20.80
N ALA A 324 20.70 8.67 -20.68
CA ALA A 324 21.25 10.02 -20.69
C ALA A 324 21.83 10.38 -19.32
N GLU A 325 22.95 11.11 -19.31
CA GLU A 325 23.54 11.66 -18.08
C GLU A 325 22.53 12.57 -17.38
N ALA A 326 22.22 12.24 -16.12
CA ALA A 326 21.44 13.14 -15.29
C ALA A 326 22.37 14.28 -14.83
N ASP A 327 22.35 15.41 -15.53
CA ASP A 327 23.02 16.61 -15.03
C ASP A 327 22.35 17.04 -13.71
N GLN A 328 23.01 16.75 -12.58
CA GLN A 328 22.50 17.11 -11.25
C GLN A 328 22.35 18.63 -11.09
N ALA A 329 23.07 19.43 -11.90
CA ALA A 329 22.95 20.88 -11.89
C ALA A 329 21.72 21.39 -12.65
N GLN A 330 21.17 20.61 -13.59
CA GLN A 330 20.00 20.96 -14.39
C GLN A 330 18.92 19.86 -14.41
N PRO A 331 18.18 19.67 -13.29
CA PRO A 331 17.21 18.58 -13.16
C PRO A 331 16.10 18.57 -14.22
N LEU A 332 15.75 19.73 -14.81
CA LEU A 332 14.70 19.83 -15.83
C LEU A 332 15.10 19.22 -17.18
N LEU A 333 16.39 19.05 -17.43
CA LEU A 333 16.90 18.39 -18.63
C LEU A 333 17.04 16.88 -18.43
N SER A 334 16.79 16.36 -17.23
CA SER A 334 16.86 14.92 -16.97
C SER A 334 15.68 14.19 -17.63
N PRO A 335 15.93 13.12 -18.41
CA PRO A 335 14.87 12.35 -19.06
C PRO A 335 13.81 11.78 -18.12
N LEU A 336 14.20 11.49 -16.87
CA LEU A 336 13.30 10.88 -15.89
C LEU A 336 12.56 11.90 -15.02
N TYR A 337 12.92 13.19 -15.05
CA TYR A 337 12.37 14.19 -14.12
C TYR A 337 10.84 14.31 -14.21
N TYR A 338 10.31 14.52 -15.41
CA TYR A 338 8.87 14.70 -15.63
C TYR A 338 8.09 13.41 -15.38
N ILE A 339 8.64 12.25 -15.78
CA ILE A 339 8.03 10.94 -15.51
C ILE A 339 7.93 10.71 -14.01
N ARG A 340 9.01 10.97 -13.26
CA ARG A 340 9.06 10.82 -11.80
C ARG A 340 8.01 11.69 -11.14
N ARG A 341 7.93 12.98 -11.52
CA ARG A 341 6.96 13.92 -10.94
C ARG A 341 5.52 13.54 -11.25
N ALA A 342 5.25 13.04 -12.46
CA ALA A 342 3.92 12.62 -12.87
C ALA A 342 3.44 11.35 -12.14
N LEU A 343 4.33 10.38 -11.90
CA LEU A 343 3.97 9.07 -11.35
C LEU A 343 4.12 8.94 -9.84
N GLN A 344 4.94 9.77 -9.19
CA GLN A 344 5.19 9.72 -7.75
C GLN A 344 3.91 9.66 -6.88
N PRO A 345 2.80 10.36 -7.20
CA PRO A 345 1.56 10.23 -6.44
C PRO A 345 0.88 8.86 -6.58
N PHE A 346 1.08 8.17 -7.71
CA PHE A 346 0.26 7.00 -8.11
C PHE A 346 1.01 5.66 -8.06
N ALA A 347 2.35 5.68 -8.04
CA ALA A 347 3.18 4.49 -8.10
C ALA A 347 4.37 4.57 -7.12
N ASP A 348 4.93 3.41 -6.83
CA ASP A 348 6.24 3.29 -6.19
C ASP A 348 7.31 3.25 -7.28
N LEU A 349 8.22 4.22 -7.28
CA LEU A 349 9.21 4.40 -8.35
C LEU A 349 10.53 3.79 -7.91
N VAL A 350 11.13 2.98 -8.77
CA VAL A 350 12.46 2.43 -8.49
C VAL A 350 13.39 2.60 -9.66
N GLU A 351 14.62 2.94 -9.32
CA GLU A 351 15.71 3.20 -10.24
C GLU A 351 16.85 2.21 -9.92
N PRO A 352 17.54 1.67 -10.92
CA PRO A 352 18.69 0.79 -10.73
C PRO A 352 19.87 1.56 -10.14
N SER A 353 20.79 0.87 -9.47
CA SER A 353 21.99 1.50 -8.92
C SER A 353 23.10 1.68 -9.97
N SER A 354 23.06 0.90 -11.05
CA SER A 354 24.01 0.95 -12.17
C SER A 354 23.36 1.62 -13.38
N ALA A 355 24.17 2.36 -14.15
CA ALA A 355 23.78 2.89 -15.46
C ALA A 355 23.89 1.83 -16.58
N ASP A 356 24.67 0.77 -16.37
CA ASP A 356 24.82 -0.32 -17.35
C ASP A 356 23.52 -1.11 -17.48
N LEU A 357 22.93 -1.15 -18.68
CA LEU A 357 21.71 -1.90 -18.98
C LEU A 357 21.83 -3.40 -18.70
N ALA A 358 23.03 -3.98 -18.84
CA ALA A 358 23.27 -5.38 -18.58
C ALA A 358 23.05 -5.75 -17.10
N ASP A 359 23.27 -4.80 -16.18
CA ASP A 359 23.03 -4.96 -14.75
C ASP A 359 21.69 -4.34 -14.31
N ALA A 360 21.36 -3.17 -14.83
CA ALA A 360 20.20 -2.38 -14.47
C ALA A 360 18.87 -3.10 -14.76
N ILE A 361 18.75 -3.74 -15.92
CA ILE A 361 17.53 -4.46 -16.30
C ILE A 361 17.30 -5.66 -15.36
N PRO A 362 18.27 -6.56 -15.12
CA PRO A 362 18.13 -7.61 -14.10
C PRO A 362 17.77 -7.09 -12.71
N GLN A 363 18.44 -6.03 -12.23
CA GLN A 363 18.13 -5.43 -10.92
C GLN A 363 16.68 -4.97 -10.83
N LEU A 364 16.15 -4.31 -11.86
CA LEU A 364 14.75 -3.91 -11.90
C LEU A 364 13.84 -5.13 -11.95
N LEU A 365 14.12 -6.11 -12.80
CA LEU A 365 13.29 -7.32 -12.92
C LEU A 365 13.22 -8.13 -11.62
N ASP A 366 14.31 -8.23 -10.86
CA ASP A 366 14.35 -8.94 -9.58
C ASP A 366 13.45 -8.27 -8.52
N GLN A 367 13.21 -6.97 -8.64
CA GLN A 367 12.27 -6.22 -7.79
C GLN A 367 10.79 -6.37 -8.21
N LYS A 368 10.50 -7.14 -9.26
CA LYS A 368 9.16 -7.47 -9.78
C LYS A 368 8.27 -6.25 -10.06
N PRO A 369 8.73 -5.27 -10.86
CA PRO A 369 7.90 -4.14 -11.27
C PRO A 369 6.75 -4.62 -12.15
N ALA A 370 5.61 -3.94 -12.04
CA ALA A 370 4.47 -4.15 -12.93
C ALA A 370 4.69 -3.45 -14.29
N MET A 371 5.51 -2.40 -14.29
CA MET A 371 5.83 -1.59 -15.45
C MET A 371 7.29 -1.15 -15.43
N ILE A 372 7.91 -1.08 -16.60
CA ILE A 372 9.25 -0.50 -16.79
C ILE A 372 9.10 0.62 -17.81
N ILE A 373 9.64 1.80 -17.49
CA ILE A 373 9.66 2.97 -18.35
C ILE A 373 11.11 3.24 -18.74
N MET A 374 11.39 3.27 -20.04
CA MET A 374 12.70 3.57 -20.61
C MET A 374 12.69 4.92 -21.32
N ALA A 375 13.53 5.83 -20.87
CA ALA A 375 13.71 7.15 -21.47
C ALA A 375 14.95 7.15 -22.38
N ASP A 376 14.72 7.32 -23.69
CA ASP A 376 15.75 7.35 -24.75
C ASP A 376 16.81 6.23 -24.65
N VAL A 377 16.35 5.01 -24.42
CA VAL A 377 17.21 3.82 -24.50
C VAL A 377 17.19 3.32 -25.95
N GLY A 378 18.35 3.16 -26.56
CA GLY A 378 18.52 2.62 -27.91
C GLY A 378 18.47 1.09 -27.92
N THR A 379 19.65 0.48 -28.14
CA THR A 379 19.84 -0.96 -28.25
C THR A 379 19.91 -1.60 -26.87
N ILE A 380 19.09 -2.63 -26.64
CA ILE A 380 19.15 -3.44 -25.41
C ILE A 380 20.20 -4.54 -25.57
N PRO A 381 21.10 -4.76 -24.59
CA PRO A 381 22.08 -5.83 -24.67
C PRO A 381 21.44 -7.22 -24.80
N GLU A 382 21.95 -8.04 -25.71
CA GLU A 382 21.37 -9.35 -26.04
C GLU A 382 21.26 -10.29 -24.82
N GLN A 383 22.20 -10.19 -23.88
CA GLN A 383 22.23 -10.99 -22.65
C GLN A 383 20.99 -10.81 -21.77
N VAL A 384 20.40 -9.62 -21.75
CA VAL A 384 19.23 -9.28 -20.90
C VAL A 384 17.94 -9.14 -21.70
N ARG A 385 18.04 -9.01 -23.03
CA ARG A 385 16.92 -8.86 -23.94
C ARG A 385 15.88 -9.95 -23.76
N GLN A 386 16.29 -11.22 -23.75
CA GLN A 386 15.36 -12.34 -23.60
C GLN A 386 14.61 -12.33 -22.26
N ARG A 387 15.27 -11.96 -21.16
CA ARG A 387 14.63 -11.82 -19.84
C ARG A 387 13.56 -10.73 -19.83
N LEU A 388 13.82 -9.60 -20.50
CA LEU A 388 12.85 -8.52 -20.61
C LEU A 388 11.65 -8.93 -21.47
N VAL A 389 11.88 -9.61 -22.59
CA VAL A 389 10.80 -10.17 -23.43
C VAL A 389 9.93 -11.13 -22.62
N GLU A 390 10.53 -12.09 -21.92
CA GLU A 390 9.79 -13.02 -21.07
C GLU A 390 8.98 -12.32 -19.96
N TRP A 391 9.48 -11.22 -19.41
CA TRP A 391 8.77 -10.43 -18.41
C TRP A 391 7.54 -9.74 -19.02
N VAL A 392 7.66 -9.17 -20.23
CA VAL A 392 6.52 -8.63 -20.98
C VAL A 392 5.51 -9.75 -21.25
N ASP A 393 5.93 -10.88 -21.79
CA ASP A 393 5.03 -11.99 -22.14
C ASP A 393 4.27 -12.54 -20.91
N LYS A 394 4.85 -12.44 -19.71
CA LYS A 394 4.24 -12.81 -18.42
C LYS A 394 3.27 -11.76 -17.85
N GLY A 395 3.08 -10.61 -18.50
CA GLY A 395 2.16 -9.55 -18.06
C GLY A 395 2.82 -8.20 -17.74
N GLY A 396 4.11 -8.03 -18.01
CA GLY A 396 4.80 -6.75 -17.82
C GLY A 396 4.34 -5.69 -18.81
N THR A 397 4.31 -4.42 -18.38
CA THR A 397 4.06 -3.28 -19.27
C THR A 397 5.36 -2.51 -19.53
N LEU A 398 5.87 -2.57 -20.76
CA LEU A 398 7.04 -1.80 -21.18
C LEU A 398 6.60 -0.50 -21.85
N VAL A 399 7.02 0.63 -21.29
CA VAL A 399 6.83 1.97 -21.88
C VAL A 399 8.19 2.48 -22.34
N ARG A 400 8.29 2.90 -23.58
CA ARG A 400 9.49 3.52 -24.15
C ARG A 400 9.17 4.93 -24.60
N PHE A 401 10.09 5.84 -24.36
CA PHE A 401 10.09 7.16 -24.96
C PHE A 401 11.15 7.22 -26.05
N ALA A 402 10.78 7.77 -27.20
CA ALA A 402 11.70 8.02 -28.28
C ALA A 402 12.65 9.18 -27.95
N GLY A 403 13.80 9.18 -28.61
CA GLY A 403 14.81 10.23 -28.52
C GLY A 403 15.93 9.95 -29.52
N PRO A 404 17.02 10.74 -29.49
CA PRO A 404 18.12 10.61 -30.44
C PRO A 404 18.75 9.20 -30.46
N ARG A 405 18.91 8.53 -29.31
CA ARG A 405 19.52 7.20 -29.23
C ARG A 405 18.59 6.14 -29.80
N LEU A 406 17.30 6.17 -29.48
CA LEU A 406 16.33 5.24 -30.07
C LEU A 406 16.15 5.47 -31.58
N ALA A 407 16.24 6.72 -32.05
CA ALA A 407 16.14 7.07 -33.48
C ALA A 407 17.35 6.59 -34.30
N ALA A 408 18.54 6.56 -33.68
CA ALA A 408 19.78 6.06 -34.25
C ALA A 408 19.90 4.53 -34.16
N ALA A 409 19.25 3.92 -33.15
CA ALA A 409 19.20 2.48 -32.97
C ALA A 409 18.39 1.78 -34.08
N GLY A 410 18.66 0.48 -34.25
CA GLY A 410 17.87 -0.38 -35.13
C GLY A 410 16.47 -0.68 -34.57
N ASN A 411 15.59 -1.23 -35.41
CA ASN A 411 14.28 -1.70 -34.98
C ASN A 411 14.37 -2.97 -34.11
N ASP A 412 13.57 -3.03 -33.04
CA ASP A 412 13.36 -4.24 -32.22
C ASP A 412 11.88 -4.64 -32.25
N ASP A 413 11.56 -5.62 -33.10
CA ASP A 413 10.18 -6.08 -33.33
C ASP A 413 9.55 -6.75 -32.08
N ASP A 414 10.34 -7.14 -31.08
CA ASP A 414 9.82 -7.78 -29.85
C ASP A 414 9.51 -6.79 -28.73
N LEU A 415 10.16 -5.62 -28.73
CA LEU A 415 10.13 -4.65 -27.64
C LEU A 415 9.62 -3.26 -28.06
N LEU A 416 9.25 -3.10 -29.33
CA LEU A 416 8.55 -1.93 -29.86
C LEU A 416 7.18 -2.32 -30.42
N PRO A 417 6.14 -1.50 -30.19
CA PRO A 417 4.82 -1.78 -30.75
C PRO A 417 4.76 -1.54 -32.27
N VAL A 418 5.72 -0.80 -32.85
CA VAL A 418 5.77 -0.46 -34.28
C VAL A 418 7.22 -0.38 -34.74
N ARG A 419 7.44 -0.58 -36.04
CA ARG A 419 8.75 -0.32 -36.66
C ARG A 419 8.91 1.17 -36.88
N LEU A 420 10.13 1.67 -36.71
CA LEU A 420 10.53 3.06 -36.77
C LEU A 420 11.29 3.33 -38.06
N ARG A 421 11.08 4.53 -38.62
CA ARG A 421 11.91 5.08 -39.69
C ARG A 421 13.21 5.57 -39.10
N SER A 422 14.31 5.39 -39.83
CA SER A 422 15.62 5.88 -39.39
C SER A 422 15.65 7.41 -39.27
N GLY A 423 16.18 7.89 -38.14
CA GLY A 423 16.30 9.31 -37.84
C GLY A 423 15.01 9.96 -37.31
N GLU A 424 15.07 11.27 -37.15
CA GLU A 424 14.01 12.08 -36.55
C GLU A 424 13.44 13.10 -37.54
N ARG A 425 12.18 13.49 -37.30
CA ARG A 425 11.51 14.57 -38.03
C ARG A 425 11.49 15.81 -37.16
N ALA A 426 12.13 16.88 -37.63
CA ALA A 426 12.03 18.21 -37.03
C ALA A 426 10.96 19.07 -37.72
N LEU A 427 10.26 19.89 -36.93
CA LEU A 427 9.16 20.79 -37.29
C LEU A 427 9.46 22.17 -36.69
N GLY A 428 9.27 23.23 -37.46
CA GLY A 428 9.33 24.62 -37.00
C GLY A 428 10.73 25.24 -36.88
N GLY A 429 11.80 24.54 -37.24
CA GLY A 429 13.16 25.10 -37.30
C GLY A 429 13.42 26.02 -38.51
N ALA A 430 14.52 26.77 -38.50
CA ALA A 430 14.90 27.72 -39.56
C ALA A 430 15.02 27.09 -40.97
N LEU A 431 15.21 25.76 -41.03
CA LEU A 431 15.29 24.96 -42.26
C LEU A 431 14.03 24.09 -42.51
N SER A 432 13.03 24.14 -41.63
CA SER A 432 11.80 23.34 -41.73
C SER A 432 10.63 24.18 -42.27
N TRP A 433 10.01 23.70 -43.35
CA TRP A 433 8.81 24.31 -43.95
C TRP A 433 7.50 23.99 -43.23
N THR A 434 7.54 23.16 -42.19
CA THR A 434 6.36 22.71 -41.42
C THR A 434 6.32 23.34 -40.04
N THR A 435 5.14 23.76 -39.57
CA THR A 435 4.94 24.25 -38.19
C THR A 435 4.88 23.09 -37.19
N PRO A 436 5.18 23.33 -35.90
CA PRO A 436 4.90 22.36 -34.84
C PRO A 436 3.46 21.87 -34.90
N GLN A 437 3.25 20.56 -34.66
CA GLN A 437 1.95 19.92 -34.82
C GLN A 437 1.26 19.78 -33.47
N ALA A 438 -0.03 20.11 -33.41
CA ALA A 438 -0.85 19.93 -32.21
C ALA A 438 -1.36 18.49 -32.08
N VAL A 439 -1.67 18.07 -30.85
CA VAL A 439 -2.34 16.79 -30.57
C VAL A 439 -3.82 16.89 -30.95
N THR A 440 -4.35 15.85 -31.59
CA THR A 440 -5.78 15.77 -31.98
C THR A 440 -6.61 14.97 -30.98
N GLU A 441 -7.91 14.82 -31.26
CA GLU A 441 -8.80 14.00 -30.44
C GLU A 441 -8.28 12.56 -30.31
N PHE A 442 -8.33 12.02 -29.09
CA PHE A 442 -7.86 10.66 -28.84
C PHE A 442 -8.77 9.64 -29.55
N PRO A 443 -8.19 8.64 -30.26
CA PRO A 443 -8.95 7.56 -30.86
C PRO A 443 -9.83 6.81 -29.84
N LYS A 444 -11.06 6.44 -30.25
CA LYS A 444 -12.02 5.74 -29.38
C LYS A 444 -11.58 4.32 -28.97
N ASN A 445 -10.63 3.74 -29.69
CA ASN A 445 -10.09 2.40 -29.49
C ASN A 445 -8.87 2.36 -28.55
N GLY A 446 -8.45 3.49 -27.99
CA GLY A 446 -7.28 3.61 -27.11
C GLY A 446 -7.62 3.79 -25.62
N PRO A 447 -6.63 3.63 -24.72
CA PRO A 447 -6.80 3.85 -23.29
C PRO A 447 -7.11 5.31 -22.94
N PHE A 448 -6.82 6.26 -23.84
CA PHE A 448 -6.98 7.71 -23.64
C PHE A 448 -8.33 8.25 -24.15
N ALA A 449 -9.25 7.40 -24.60
CA ALA A 449 -10.50 7.80 -25.26
C ALA A 449 -11.43 8.70 -24.40
N ASP A 450 -11.31 8.63 -23.07
CA ASP A 450 -12.08 9.42 -22.11
C ASP A 450 -11.37 10.72 -21.66
N LEU A 451 -10.15 10.96 -22.13
CA LEU A 451 -9.41 12.19 -21.81
C LEU A 451 -9.81 13.33 -22.74
N SER A 452 -9.83 14.55 -22.18
CA SER A 452 -10.00 15.76 -22.97
C SER A 452 -8.76 15.97 -23.87
N PRO A 453 -8.94 16.22 -25.19
CA PRO A 453 -7.81 16.45 -26.10
C PRO A 453 -7.01 17.70 -25.71
N PRO A 454 -5.68 17.63 -25.58
CA PRO A 454 -4.87 18.78 -25.19
C PRO A 454 -4.58 19.70 -26.38
N SER A 455 -5.37 20.76 -26.53
CA SER A 455 -5.17 21.78 -27.59
C SER A 455 -3.89 22.59 -27.44
N GLU A 456 -3.33 22.64 -26.24
CA GLU A 456 -2.13 23.39 -25.86
C GLU A 456 -0.83 22.64 -26.12
N VAL A 457 -0.90 21.33 -26.39
CA VAL A 457 0.29 20.51 -26.62
C VAL A 457 0.70 20.59 -28.09
N THR A 458 1.97 20.94 -28.31
CA THR A 458 2.61 21.01 -29.62
C THR A 458 3.89 20.18 -29.63
N VAL A 459 4.11 19.51 -30.76
CA VAL A 459 5.27 18.65 -31.02
C VAL A 459 6.13 19.30 -32.09
N SER A 460 7.39 19.53 -31.77
CA SER A 460 8.42 20.10 -32.65
C SER A 460 9.34 19.03 -33.24
N ARG A 461 9.52 17.89 -32.56
CA ARG A 461 10.32 16.76 -33.08
C ARG A 461 9.65 15.43 -32.75
N GLN A 462 9.80 14.44 -33.63
CA GLN A 462 9.29 13.10 -33.40
C GLN A 462 10.05 12.03 -34.19
N VAL A 463 10.07 10.80 -33.67
CA VAL A 463 10.47 9.60 -34.43
C VAL A 463 9.24 9.02 -35.12
N LEU A 464 9.31 8.82 -36.43
CA LEU A 464 8.16 8.34 -37.21
C LEU A 464 8.07 6.82 -37.24
N ALA A 465 6.85 6.29 -37.13
CA ALA A 465 6.57 4.89 -37.42
C ALA A 465 6.60 4.61 -38.93
N GLU A 466 7.01 3.40 -39.32
CA GLU A 466 6.81 2.87 -40.65
C GLU A 466 5.30 2.65 -40.89
N PRO A 467 4.74 3.07 -42.05
CA PRO A 467 3.32 2.85 -42.34
C PRO A 467 3.05 1.35 -42.56
N THR A 468 2.28 0.75 -41.64
CA THR A 468 1.81 -0.65 -41.73
C THR A 468 0.28 -0.70 -41.67
N PRO A 469 -0.38 -1.77 -42.18
CA PRO A 469 -1.85 -1.86 -42.19
C PRO A 469 -2.50 -1.77 -40.80
N ASP A 470 -1.78 -2.19 -39.77
CA ASP A 470 -2.20 -2.24 -38.36
C ASP A 470 -1.83 -0.97 -37.56
N ILE A 471 -1.19 0.02 -38.18
CA ILE A 471 -0.77 1.25 -37.49
C ILE A 471 -1.94 1.99 -36.84
N VAL A 472 -3.12 1.95 -37.47
CA VAL A 472 -4.33 2.62 -36.98
C VAL A 472 -4.84 1.98 -35.69
N GLU A 473 -4.81 0.64 -35.61
CA GLU A 473 -5.22 -0.09 -34.40
C GLU A 473 -4.22 0.08 -33.25
N ARG A 474 -2.93 0.22 -33.60
CA ARG A 474 -1.84 0.43 -32.64
C ARG A 474 -1.71 1.87 -32.18
N THR A 475 -2.41 2.84 -32.77
CA THR A 475 -2.26 4.26 -32.41
C THR A 475 -3.22 4.67 -31.30
N TRP A 476 -2.68 5.16 -30.19
CA TRP A 476 -3.45 5.63 -29.03
C TRP A 476 -3.55 7.15 -28.94
N ALA A 477 -2.67 7.89 -29.61
CA ALA A 477 -2.73 9.34 -29.75
C ALA A 477 -2.16 9.77 -31.10
N THR A 478 -2.76 10.77 -31.73
CA THR A 478 -2.40 11.28 -33.06
C THR A 478 -2.10 12.77 -33.04
N LEU A 479 -1.29 13.23 -33.99
CA LEU A 479 -1.07 14.65 -34.27
C LEU A 479 -2.02 15.16 -35.36
N ALA A 480 -2.06 16.48 -35.55
CA ALA A 480 -2.91 17.16 -36.53
C ALA A 480 -2.68 16.74 -37.99
N ASP A 481 -1.48 16.26 -38.30
CA ASP A 481 -1.11 15.73 -39.62
C ASP A 481 -1.37 14.22 -39.78
N GLY A 482 -1.98 13.58 -38.77
CA GLY A 482 -2.31 12.16 -38.76
C GLY A 482 -1.15 11.24 -38.37
N THR A 483 0.02 11.78 -38.00
CA THR A 483 1.13 10.95 -37.51
C THR A 483 0.88 10.46 -36.07
N PRO A 484 1.27 9.21 -35.72
CA PRO A 484 1.12 8.69 -34.36
C PRO A 484 2.03 9.41 -33.36
N LEU A 485 1.45 9.87 -32.25
CA LEU A 485 2.19 10.40 -31.09
C LEU A 485 2.47 9.31 -30.05
N VAL A 486 1.48 8.44 -29.80
CA VAL A 486 1.64 7.28 -28.92
C VAL A 486 1.11 6.05 -29.64
N THR A 487 1.93 5.01 -29.67
CA THR A 487 1.55 3.70 -30.17
C THR A 487 1.62 2.66 -29.05
N GLY A 488 0.75 1.64 -29.12
CA GLY A 488 0.72 0.57 -28.15
C GLY A 488 0.18 -0.73 -28.73
N MET A 489 0.65 -1.83 -28.16
CA MET A 489 0.31 -3.19 -28.58
C MET A 489 0.21 -4.10 -27.35
N LYS A 490 -0.78 -5.00 -27.33
CA LYS A 490 -0.77 -6.14 -26.41
C LYS A 490 0.09 -7.27 -26.98
N LYS A 491 1.06 -7.74 -26.19
CA LYS A 491 1.93 -8.87 -26.53
C LYS A 491 1.72 -9.95 -25.47
N ASP A 492 1.15 -11.09 -25.88
CA ASP A 492 0.68 -12.14 -24.97
C ASP A 492 -0.16 -11.58 -23.80
N LYS A 493 0.37 -11.66 -22.57
CA LYS A 493 -0.30 -11.10 -21.38
C LYS A 493 0.12 -9.66 -21.07
N GLY A 494 1.20 -9.17 -21.66
CA GLY A 494 1.78 -7.86 -21.39
C GLY A 494 1.39 -6.78 -22.39
N THR A 495 2.05 -5.64 -22.31
CA THR A 495 1.78 -4.48 -23.16
C THR A 495 3.05 -3.71 -23.47
N LEU A 496 3.21 -3.35 -24.74
CA LEU A 496 4.25 -2.46 -25.24
C LEU A 496 3.62 -1.10 -25.54
N VAL A 497 4.27 -0.02 -25.11
CA VAL A 497 3.85 1.36 -25.35
C VAL A 497 5.05 2.17 -25.80
N LEU A 498 4.90 2.96 -26.85
CA LEU A 498 5.92 3.87 -27.34
C LEU A 498 5.34 5.29 -27.45
N PHE A 499 5.99 6.24 -26.79
CA PHE A 499 5.83 7.66 -27.04
C PHE A 499 6.83 8.07 -28.13
N HIS A 500 6.34 8.64 -29.23
CA HIS A 500 7.16 9.05 -30.38
C HIS A 500 7.93 10.36 -30.16
N VAL A 501 8.02 10.81 -28.91
CA VAL A 501 8.69 12.03 -28.44
C VAL A 501 9.50 11.73 -27.18
N THR A 502 10.41 12.64 -26.83
CA THR A 502 11.16 12.55 -25.57
C THR A 502 10.26 12.80 -24.35
N PRO A 503 10.64 12.28 -23.17
CA PRO A 503 9.96 12.61 -21.91
C PRO A 503 10.38 13.98 -21.35
N GLU A 504 11.16 14.75 -22.11
CA GLU A 504 11.63 16.10 -21.79
C GLU A 504 10.91 17.15 -22.63
N ALA A 505 11.00 18.39 -22.18
CA ALA A 505 10.38 19.52 -22.88
C ALA A 505 11.17 20.02 -24.11
N THR A 506 12.04 19.17 -24.70
CA THR A 506 12.91 19.51 -25.83
C THR A 506 12.23 19.25 -27.18
N TRP A 507 11.50 18.13 -27.30
CA TRP A 507 10.83 17.72 -28.54
C TRP A 507 9.35 18.08 -28.57
N SER A 508 8.76 18.32 -27.41
CA SER A 508 7.36 18.73 -27.26
C SER A 508 7.15 19.39 -25.91
N ASN A 509 6.08 20.17 -25.75
CA ASN A 509 5.64 20.66 -24.44
C ASN A 509 4.72 19.66 -23.71
N LEU A 510 4.54 18.43 -24.23
CA LEU A 510 3.71 17.39 -23.62
C LEU A 510 4.13 17.09 -22.17
N PRO A 511 5.41 16.89 -21.82
CA PRO A 511 5.80 16.50 -20.46
C PRO A 511 5.47 17.54 -19.37
N ILE A 512 5.23 18.79 -19.76
CA ILE A 512 4.85 19.89 -18.84
C ILE A 512 3.32 19.98 -18.68
N SER A 513 2.54 19.32 -19.54
CA SER A 513 1.08 19.38 -19.56
C SER A 513 0.43 18.49 -18.47
N GLY A 514 -0.78 18.86 -18.02
CA GLY A 514 -1.58 17.99 -17.17
C GLY A 514 -2.00 16.69 -17.86
N THR A 515 -2.13 16.70 -19.19
CA THR A 515 -2.50 15.54 -19.99
C THR A 515 -1.43 14.46 -19.97
N PHE A 516 -0.14 14.82 -19.87
CA PHE A 516 0.92 13.83 -19.69
C PHE A 516 0.77 13.03 -18.40
N VAL A 517 0.36 13.69 -17.31
CA VAL A 517 0.08 13.03 -16.03
C VAL A 517 -1.08 12.05 -16.16
N GLU A 518 -2.19 12.46 -16.79
CA GLU A 518 -3.35 11.59 -17.00
C GLU A 518 -3.04 10.43 -17.97
N MET A 519 -2.26 10.66 -19.03
CA MET A 519 -1.81 9.60 -19.95
C MET A 519 -0.97 8.56 -19.21
N LEU A 520 0.07 8.97 -18.47
CA LEU A 520 0.89 8.05 -17.69
C LEU A 520 0.08 7.30 -16.63
N ARG A 521 -0.81 8.00 -15.92
CA ARG A 521 -1.74 7.39 -14.96
C ARG A 521 -2.59 6.31 -15.61
N ARG A 522 -3.08 6.55 -16.82
CA ARG A 522 -3.91 5.61 -17.56
C ARG A 522 -3.13 4.39 -18.04
N VAL A 523 -1.87 4.56 -18.45
CA VAL A 523 -0.98 3.42 -18.76
C VAL A 523 -0.70 2.60 -17.51
N VAL A 524 -0.52 3.23 -16.34
CA VAL A 524 -0.39 2.51 -15.05
C VAL A 524 -1.67 1.76 -14.71
N GLN A 525 -2.85 2.34 -14.94
CA GLN A 525 -4.13 1.63 -14.75
C GLN A 525 -4.28 0.45 -15.71
N LEU A 526 -3.84 0.58 -16.96
CA LEU A 526 -3.84 -0.52 -17.92
C LEU A 526 -2.97 -1.69 -17.45
N SER A 527 -1.81 -1.39 -16.85
CA SER A 527 -0.95 -2.40 -16.22
C SER A 527 -1.63 -3.07 -15.01
N ARG A 528 -2.45 -2.33 -14.23
CA ARG A 528 -3.20 -2.87 -13.07
C ARG A 528 -4.28 -3.89 -13.47
N ASN A 529 -4.95 -3.67 -14.60
CA ASN A 529 -6.13 -4.45 -15.01
C ASN A 529 -5.81 -5.69 -15.85
N GLN A 530 -4.54 -5.96 -16.15
CA GLN A 530 -4.13 -7.18 -16.87
C GLN A 530 -4.24 -8.47 -16.00
N GLY A 531 -4.46 -8.31 -14.68
CA GLY A 531 -4.74 -9.40 -13.74
C GLY A 531 -6.20 -9.87 -13.66
N ALA A 532 -7.19 -9.02 -13.98
CA ALA A 532 -8.60 -9.38 -14.10
C ALA A 532 -9.40 -8.16 -14.57
N ALA A 533 -10.32 -8.38 -15.52
CA ALA A 533 -11.23 -7.42 -16.14
C ALA A 533 -10.59 -6.40 -17.10
N ILE A 534 -10.46 -6.78 -18.37
CA ILE A 534 -11.08 -6.12 -19.55
C ILE A 534 -10.89 -7.10 -20.73
N ALA A 535 -11.85 -8.00 -20.90
CA ALA A 535 -12.26 -8.44 -22.23
C ALA A 535 -13.55 -7.69 -22.53
N ASN A 536 -13.53 -6.91 -23.61
CA ASN A 536 -14.62 -6.12 -24.21
C ASN A 536 -14.80 -4.68 -23.70
N ALA A 537 -14.21 -3.75 -24.46
CA ALA A 537 -14.52 -2.32 -24.48
C ALA A 537 -15.91 -2.00 -25.09
N GLU A 538 -16.88 -2.92 -24.97
CA GLU A 538 -18.29 -2.71 -25.33
C GLU A 538 -19.26 -3.27 -24.26
N ALA A 539 -18.79 -3.75 -23.11
CA ALA A 539 -19.67 -4.36 -22.12
C ALA A 539 -20.23 -3.34 -21.12
N THR A 540 -21.55 -3.22 -21.10
CA THR A 540 -22.38 -2.89 -19.93
C THR A 540 -21.68 -3.25 -18.61
N ALA A 541 -21.70 -2.33 -17.63
CA ALA A 541 -21.06 -2.47 -16.31
C ALA A 541 -21.09 -3.93 -15.82
N ALA A 542 -19.91 -4.58 -15.84
CA ALA A 542 -19.82 -5.99 -15.54
C ALA A 542 -20.36 -6.25 -14.13
N SER A 543 -21.34 -7.14 -14.02
CA SER A 543 -21.94 -7.53 -12.75
C SER A 543 -20.92 -8.30 -11.92
N LEU A 544 -20.59 -7.79 -10.73
CA LEU A 544 -19.58 -8.34 -9.82
C LEU A 544 -20.26 -9.26 -8.80
N ALA A 545 -19.86 -10.54 -8.77
CA ALA A 545 -20.42 -11.50 -7.83
C ALA A 545 -19.99 -11.20 -6.38
N PRO A 546 -20.84 -11.48 -5.37
CA PRO A 546 -20.45 -11.48 -3.97
C PRO A 546 -19.24 -12.39 -3.70
N TYR A 547 -18.16 -11.88 -3.10
CA TYR A 547 -16.96 -12.69 -2.78
C TYR A 547 -16.77 -12.89 -1.27
N ARG A 548 -16.70 -11.81 -0.49
CA ARG A 548 -16.67 -11.84 0.99
C ARG A 548 -17.45 -10.67 1.56
N MET A 549 -18.18 -10.88 2.64
CA MET A 549 -19.04 -9.86 3.25
C MET A 549 -18.58 -9.51 4.66
N ILE A 550 -18.73 -8.24 5.03
CA ILE A 550 -18.53 -7.78 6.40
C ILE A 550 -19.78 -8.22 7.19
N GLY A 551 -19.58 -9.07 8.19
CA GLY A 551 -20.59 -9.48 9.15
C GLY A 551 -21.00 -8.33 10.07
N ALA A 552 -22.12 -8.48 10.76
CA ALA A 552 -22.60 -7.46 11.69
C ALA A 552 -21.63 -7.22 12.86
N ASP A 553 -20.82 -8.22 13.20
CA ASP A 553 -19.76 -8.20 14.22
C ASP A 553 -18.42 -7.62 13.71
N GLY A 554 -18.34 -7.24 12.43
CA GLY A 554 -17.13 -6.76 11.78
C GLY A 554 -16.25 -7.87 11.19
N MET A 555 -16.61 -9.16 11.28
CA MET A 555 -15.80 -10.23 10.69
C MET A 555 -16.08 -10.43 9.21
N LEU A 556 -15.05 -10.74 8.41
CA LEU A 556 -15.24 -11.12 7.01
C LEU A 556 -15.78 -12.56 6.92
N THR A 557 -16.95 -12.72 6.30
CA THR A 557 -17.68 -13.98 6.17
C THR A 557 -18.00 -14.29 4.71
N PRO A 558 -18.31 -15.55 4.36
CA PRO A 558 -18.82 -15.88 3.03
C PRO A 558 -20.13 -15.13 2.72
N PRO A 559 -20.46 -14.90 1.43
CA PRO A 559 -21.71 -14.25 1.03
C PRO A 559 -22.94 -14.93 1.61
N SER A 560 -23.89 -14.12 2.10
CA SER A 560 -25.18 -14.62 2.57
C SER A 560 -26.06 -15.07 1.38
N PRO A 561 -27.08 -15.92 1.61
CA PRO A 561 -28.02 -16.31 0.56
C PRO A 561 -28.82 -15.13 -0.03
N ASP A 562 -28.90 -14.01 0.69
CA ASP A 562 -29.60 -12.80 0.24
C ASP A 562 -28.69 -11.87 -0.60
N ALA A 563 -27.37 -12.07 -0.56
CA ALA A 563 -26.42 -11.24 -1.29
C ALA A 563 -26.52 -11.47 -2.80
N ARG A 564 -26.70 -10.39 -3.55
CA ARG A 564 -26.81 -10.36 -5.01
C ARG A 564 -25.59 -9.70 -5.65
N PRO A 565 -25.32 -10.00 -6.93
CA PRO A 565 -24.28 -9.32 -7.69
C PRO A 565 -24.44 -7.79 -7.68
N LEU A 566 -23.32 -7.10 -7.54
CA LEU A 566 -23.24 -5.64 -7.55
C LEU A 566 -22.95 -5.16 -8.98
N VAL A 567 -23.61 -4.09 -9.42
CA VAL A 567 -23.32 -3.45 -10.71
C VAL A 567 -22.77 -2.05 -10.43
N PRO A 568 -21.45 -1.83 -10.54
CA PRO A 568 -20.87 -0.52 -10.31
C PRO A 568 -21.41 0.51 -11.30
N GLY A 569 -21.92 1.64 -10.82
CA GLY A 569 -22.38 2.77 -11.63
C GLY A 569 -21.61 4.05 -11.30
N ALA A 570 -21.93 5.16 -11.97
CA ALA A 570 -21.26 6.46 -11.77
C ALA A 570 -21.63 7.17 -10.44
N GLY A 571 -22.45 6.57 -9.58
CA GLY A 571 -22.95 7.17 -8.33
C GLY A 571 -22.74 6.28 -7.10
N PRO A 572 -23.00 6.82 -5.89
CA PRO A 572 -22.86 6.08 -4.64
C PRO A 572 -23.80 4.87 -4.62
N LEU A 573 -23.22 3.70 -4.35
CA LEU A 573 -23.96 2.45 -4.28
C LEU A 573 -24.56 2.32 -2.87
N PRO A 574 -25.88 2.16 -2.72
CA PRO A 574 -26.48 1.99 -1.41
C PRO A 574 -26.11 0.63 -0.81
N VAL A 575 -25.83 0.62 0.49
CA VAL A 575 -25.58 -0.60 1.25
C VAL A 575 -26.92 -1.14 1.72
N THR A 576 -27.31 -2.30 1.19
CA THR A 576 -28.64 -2.90 1.42
C THR A 576 -28.51 -4.37 1.80
N LEU A 577 -29.61 -5.03 2.17
CA LEU A 577 -29.59 -6.47 2.46
C LEU A 577 -29.19 -7.31 1.23
N GLU A 578 -29.56 -6.86 0.03
CA GLU A 578 -29.19 -7.52 -1.23
C GLU A 578 -27.77 -7.15 -1.69
N ASN A 579 -27.28 -5.96 -1.33
CA ASN A 579 -25.90 -5.53 -1.58
C ASN A 579 -25.20 -5.13 -0.25
N PRO A 580 -24.89 -6.12 0.61
CA PRO A 580 -24.24 -5.89 1.89
C PRO A 580 -22.79 -5.41 1.70
N PRO A 581 -22.18 -4.76 2.72
CA PRO A 581 -20.82 -4.28 2.59
C PRO A 581 -19.83 -5.46 2.54
N GLY A 582 -18.79 -5.35 1.72
CA GLY A 582 -17.84 -6.43 1.45
C GLY A 582 -17.05 -6.28 0.16
N LEU A 583 -16.40 -7.37 -0.23
CA LEU A 583 -15.64 -7.54 -1.47
C LEU A 583 -16.51 -8.24 -2.51
N TYR A 584 -16.56 -7.67 -3.72
CA TYR A 584 -17.30 -8.18 -4.88
C TYR A 584 -16.33 -8.42 -6.04
N GLY A 585 -16.47 -9.54 -6.77
CA GLY A 585 -15.61 -9.88 -7.90
C GLY A 585 -15.11 -11.33 -7.82
N SER A 586 -13.81 -11.51 -8.03
CA SER A 586 -13.13 -12.82 -8.09
C SER A 586 -11.85 -12.79 -7.25
N GLU A 587 -11.24 -13.95 -7.00
CA GLU A 587 -9.96 -14.04 -6.28
C GLU A 587 -8.84 -13.22 -6.95
N THR A 588 -8.89 -13.06 -8.26
CA THR A 588 -7.91 -12.29 -9.06
C THR A 588 -8.19 -10.79 -9.12
N GLY A 589 -9.35 -10.33 -8.65
CA GLY A 589 -9.72 -8.92 -8.68
C GLY A 589 -11.04 -8.67 -7.96
N VAL A 590 -10.97 -7.85 -6.90
CA VAL A 590 -12.10 -7.50 -6.03
C VAL A 590 -12.35 -6.00 -6.03
N PHE A 591 -13.62 -5.64 -5.87
CA PHE A 591 -14.14 -4.29 -5.67
C PHE A 591 -14.63 -4.16 -4.22
N ALA A 592 -14.26 -3.06 -3.56
CA ALA A 592 -14.57 -2.79 -2.17
C ALA A 592 -15.87 -1.98 -2.04
N HIS A 593 -16.91 -2.61 -1.52
CA HIS A 593 -18.17 -1.97 -1.18
C HIS A 593 -18.24 -1.75 0.33
N ASN A 594 -17.83 -0.57 0.81
CA ASN A 594 -17.73 -0.27 2.23
C ASN A 594 -19.03 0.30 2.81
N LEU A 595 -19.28 0.05 4.10
CA LEU A 595 -20.46 0.57 4.79
C LEU A 595 -20.44 2.10 4.93
N LEU A 596 -19.27 2.66 5.27
CA LEU A 596 -19.06 4.08 5.48
C LEU A 596 -18.26 4.68 4.32
N GLU A 597 -18.78 5.77 3.76
CA GLU A 597 -18.08 6.63 2.81
C GLU A 597 -17.11 7.57 3.53
N VAL A 598 -16.14 8.13 2.80
CA VAL A 598 -15.15 9.10 3.31
C VAL A 598 -15.82 10.37 3.86
N SER A 599 -17.02 10.70 3.37
CA SER A 599 -17.83 11.86 3.78
C SER A 599 -18.76 11.58 4.97
N SER A 600 -18.78 10.34 5.50
CA SER A 600 -19.70 9.94 6.56
C SER A 600 -19.43 10.69 7.86
N THR A 601 -20.49 11.04 8.58
CA THR A 601 -20.41 11.63 9.92
C THR A 601 -21.43 10.96 10.85
N PHE A 602 -21.12 10.91 12.14
CA PHE A 602 -22.04 10.40 13.16
C PHE A 602 -22.73 11.58 13.85
N ALA A 603 -24.06 11.48 13.97
CA ALA A 603 -24.87 12.41 14.73
C ALA A 603 -25.77 11.63 15.71
N PRO A 604 -25.93 12.10 16.95
CA PRO A 604 -26.78 11.42 17.93
C PRO A 604 -28.25 11.54 17.52
N LEU A 605 -29.00 10.47 17.73
CA LEU A 605 -30.44 10.43 17.50
C LEU A 605 -31.16 11.37 18.46
N VAL A 606 -31.95 12.29 17.92
CA VAL A 606 -32.76 13.23 18.70
C VAL A 606 -34.11 12.60 19.01
N ARG A 607 -34.51 12.60 20.29
CA ARG A 607 -35.84 12.14 20.69
C ARG A 607 -36.91 13.05 20.07
N PRO A 608 -37.97 12.51 19.45
CA PRO A 608 -39.05 13.32 18.88
C PRO A 608 -39.82 14.09 19.97
N GLN A 609 -40.22 15.32 19.66
CA GLN A 609 -41.08 16.12 20.55
C GLN A 609 -42.54 15.69 20.34
N VAL A 610 -43.11 15.00 21.33
CA VAL A 610 -44.47 14.43 21.26
C VAL A 610 -45.31 14.82 22.47
N SER A 611 -46.63 14.90 22.29
CA SER A 611 -47.60 15.26 23.33
C SER A 611 -48.01 14.10 24.24
N LEU A 612 -47.62 12.87 23.88
CA LEU A 612 -47.88 11.65 24.64
C LEU A 612 -46.87 11.45 25.78
N PRO A 613 -47.25 10.77 26.88
CA PRO A 613 -46.33 10.46 27.98
C PRO A 613 -45.14 9.63 27.50
N VAL A 614 -43.92 10.04 27.87
CA VAL A 614 -42.68 9.36 27.48
C VAL A 614 -41.96 8.81 28.71
N THR A 615 -41.63 7.52 28.69
CA THR A 615 -40.80 6.85 29.70
C THR A 615 -39.44 6.52 29.09
N ALA A 616 -38.37 7.13 29.61
CA ALA A 616 -37.00 6.83 29.19
C ALA A 616 -36.49 5.60 29.96
N ILE A 617 -35.92 4.62 29.26
CA ILE A 617 -35.26 3.47 29.91
C ILE A 617 -33.85 3.27 29.33
N PRO A 618 -32.84 2.96 30.15
CA PRO A 618 -31.55 2.54 29.65
C PRO A 618 -31.59 1.07 29.22
N TYR A 619 -30.68 0.68 28.31
CA TYR A 619 -30.44 -0.74 28.02
C TYR A 619 -29.74 -1.41 29.20
N ALA A 620 -30.38 -2.43 29.77
CA ALA A 620 -29.84 -3.16 30.90
C ALA A 620 -30.17 -4.65 30.82
N PHE A 621 -29.30 -5.47 31.40
CA PHE A 621 -29.65 -6.84 31.74
C PHE A 621 -30.59 -6.81 32.94
N ASP A 622 -31.48 -7.80 33.03
CA ASP A 622 -32.32 -7.96 34.20
C ASP A 622 -31.46 -8.51 35.35
N GLU A 623 -31.13 -7.66 36.32
CA GLU A 623 -30.43 -8.05 37.54
C GLU A 623 -31.40 -8.43 38.67
N SER A 624 -32.72 -8.46 38.40
CA SER A 624 -33.69 -8.87 39.39
C SER A 624 -33.62 -10.39 39.63
N GLU A 625 -33.23 -10.79 40.83
CA GLU A 625 -33.13 -12.20 41.20
C GLU A 625 -34.24 -12.57 42.19
N ASN A 626 -35.05 -13.57 41.84
CA ASN A 626 -36.05 -14.13 42.74
C ASN A 626 -35.36 -15.09 43.73
N LEU A 627 -35.28 -14.68 44.99
CA LEU A 627 -34.59 -15.44 46.04
C LEU A 627 -35.44 -16.57 46.64
N LYS A 628 -36.71 -16.73 46.23
CA LYS A 628 -37.60 -17.79 46.72
C LYS A 628 -37.00 -19.18 46.51
N GLY A 629 -36.50 -19.47 45.30
CA GLY A 629 -35.88 -20.75 44.95
C GLY A 629 -34.65 -21.08 45.82
N PRO A 630 -33.62 -20.20 45.83
CA PRO A 630 -32.45 -20.37 46.69
C PRO A 630 -32.79 -20.52 48.19
N LEU A 631 -33.72 -19.71 48.72
CA LEU A 631 -34.12 -19.80 50.13
C LEU A 631 -34.81 -21.13 50.45
N VAL A 632 -35.67 -21.64 49.57
CA VAL A 632 -36.27 -22.98 49.70
C VAL A 632 -35.20 -24.06 49.61
N ALA A 633 -34.24 -23.95 48.69
CA ALA A 633 -33.15 -24.92 48.56
C ALA A 633 -32.26 -24.96 49.81
N VAL A 634 -31.91 -23.82 50.39
CA VAL A 634 -31.16 -23.75 51.66
C VAL A 634 -31.98 -24.30 52.81
N ALA A 635 -33.29 -24.03 52.87
CA ALA A 635 -34.17 -24.61 53.89
C ALA A 635 -34.24 -26.14 53.77
N LEU A 636 -34.34 -26.69 52.55
CA LEU A 636 -34.31 -28.13 52.30
C LEU A 636 -32.95 -28.77 52.64
N LEU A 637 -31.85 -28.08 52.34
CA LEU A 637 -30.49 -28.53 52.68
C LEU A 637 -30.28 -28.54 54.20
N LEU A 638 -30.73 -27.51 54.90
CA LEU A 638 -30.71 -27.48 56.37
C LEU A 638 -31.59 -28.59 56.95
N MET A 639 -32.73 -28.91 56.33
CA MET A 639 -33.58 -30.03 56.74
C MET A 639 -32.85 -31.37 56.55
N ALA A 640 -32.15 -31.56 55.44
CA ALA A 640 -31.31 -32.73 55.21
C ALA A 640 -30.17 -32.80 56.24
N LEU A 641 -29.50 -31.69 56.55
CA LEU A 641 -28.47 -31.61 57.58
C LEU A 641 -29.01 -31.87 58.99
N ASP A 642 -30.22 -31.40 59.34
CA ASP A 642 -30.91 -31.72 60.61
C ASP A 642 -31.09 -33.23 60.73
N THR A 643 -31.57 -33.88 59.67
CA THR A 643 -31.75 -35.34 59.69
C THR A 643 -30.42 -36.09 59.81
N LEU A 644 -29.38 -35.67 59.06
CA LEU A 644 -28.06 -36.30 59.09
C LEU A 644 -27.35 -36.10 60.44
N ALA A 645 -27.51 -34.93 61.04
CA ALA A 645 -27.07 -34.61 62.39
C ALA A 645 -27.75 -35.51 63.43
N VAL A 646 -29.07 -35.66 63.35
CA VAL A 646 -29.85 -36.56 64.22
C VAL A 646 -29.42 -38.02 64.04
N PHE A 647 -29.17 -38.47 62.80
CA PHE A 647 -28.62 -39.81 62.52
C PHE A 647 -27.21 -40.01 63.08
N TRP A 648 -26.35 -38.98 63.01
CA TRP A 648 -24.99 -39.02 63.55
C TRP A 648 -25.00 -39.12 65.08
N MET A 649 -25.85 -38.34 65.76
CA MET A 649 -26.03 -38.42 67.22
C MET A 649 -26.71 -39.73 67.66
N GLY A 650 -27.53 -40.34 66.80
CA GLY A 650 -28.10 -41.67 67.01
C GLY A 650 -27.09 -42.83 66.91
N GLY A 651 -25.79 -42.54 66.69
CA GLY A 651 -24.70 -43.53 66.81
C GLY A 651 -24.50 -44.44 65.60
N LEU A 652 -25.18 -44.21 64.47
CA LEU A 652 -25.13 -45.11 63.31
C LEU A 652 -23.78 -45.14 62.55
N LEU A 653 -22.91 -44.12 62.71
CA LEU A 653 -21.59 -44.05 62.06
C LEU A 653 -20.43 -44.65 62.89
N ALA A 654 -20.69 -45.23 64.06
CA ALA A 654 -19.65 -45.80 64.93
C ALA A 654 -19.07 -47.15 64.43
N ARG A 655 -19.42 -47.62 63.23
CA ARG A 655 -18.84 -48.83 62.63
C ARG A 655 -18.15 -48.53 61.30
N ARG A 656 -16.80 -48.62 61.36
CA ARG A 656 -15.77 -48.89 60.31
C ARG A 656 -14.83 -47.76 59.84
N PRO A 657 -13.62 -48.11 59.32
CA PRO A 657 -12.33 -47.58 59.80
C PRO A 657 -11.61 -46.60 58.85
N ARG A 658 -10.58 -45.96 59.41
CA ARG A 658 -9.64 -44.96 58.84
C ARG A 658 -8.80 -45.43 57.64
N ARG A 659 -8.62 -44.51 56.67
CA ARG A 659 -7.40 -44.12 55.87
C ARG A 659 -7.90 -43.34 54.64
N ALA A 660 -7.30 -42.30 54.06
CA ALA A 660 -6.14 -41.43 54.31
C ALA A 660 -6.37 -40.16 53.45
N ALA A 661 -5.83 -39.01 53.85
CA ALA A 661 -5.84 -37.76 53.08
C ALA A 661 -4.43 -37.14 53.06
N VAL A 662 -4.14 -36.34 52.03
CA VAL A 662 -3.13 -35.25 51.87
C VAL A 662 -2.37 -35.36 50.54
N ALA A 663 -2.59 -34.42 49.61
CA ALA A 663 -1.59 -33.85 48.68
C ALA A 663 -2.24 -32.83 47.69
N THR A 664 -2.18 -31.52 47.96
CA THR A 664 -2.32 -30.44 46.94
C THR A 664 -1.93 -29.08 47.54
N THR A 665 -0.63 -28.75 47.55
CA THR A 665 -0.13 -27.37 47.84
C THR A 665 1.34 -27.22 47.41
N ALA A 666 1.69 -27.50 46.15
CA ALA A 666 3.07 -27.33 45.66
C ALA A 666 3.17 -27.06 44.14
N ALA A 667 2.39 -26.11 43.60
CA ALA A 667 2.40 -25.81 42.16
C ALA A 667 2.41 -24.31 41.80
N VAL A 668 2.81 -23.41 42.71
CA VAL A 668 2.71 -21.94 42.49
C VAL A 668 4.07 -21.22 42.49
N LEU A 669 5.21 -21.89 42.75
CA LEU A 669 6.49 -21.19 43.00
C LEU A 669 7.65 -21.46 42.02
N VAL A 670 7.39 -22.00 40.81
CA VAL A 670 8.46 -22.36 39.85
C VAL A 670 8.43 -21.55 38.53
N VAL A 671 7.48 -20.63 38.33
CA VAL A 671 7.33 -19.93 37.03
C VAL A 671 7.96 -18.52 36.99
N LEU A 672 8.58 -18.04 38.07
CA LEU A 672 9.00 -16.63 38.21
C LEU A 672 10.53 -16.36 38.16
N GLY A 673 11.36 -17.26 37.61
CA GLY A 673 12.81 -17.18 37.80
C GLY A 673 13.72 -17.60 36.67
N GLY A 674 13.54 -17.10 35.44
CA GLY A 674 14.57 -17.28 34.42
C GLY A 674 14.30 -16.52 33.13
N LEU A 675 15.31 -15.73 32.73
CA LEU A 675 15.71 -15.34 31.36
C LEU A 675 16.02 -13.83 31.24
N PHE A 676 17.15 -13.41 31.82
CA PHE A 676 17.93 -12.28 31.33
C PHE A 676 19.27 -12.83 30.84
N GLY A 677 19.56 -12.67 29.55
CA GLY A 677 20.83 -13.03 28.92
C GLY A 677 21.23 -11.94 27.92
N HIS A 678 22.40 -11.35 28.12
CA HIS A 678 23.03 -10.33 27.28
C HIS A 678 23.78 -10.98 26.10
N THR A 679 23.85 -10.28 24.96
CA THR A 679 24.73 -10.61 23.82
C THR A 679 25.45 -9.35 23.35
N ASP A 680 26.79 -9.41 23.32
CA ASP A 680 27.68 -8.44 22.65
C ASP A 680 27.92 -8.86 21.18
N LEU A 681 28.04 -7.87 20.29
CA LEU A 681 28.39 -8.04 18.87
C LEU A 681 29.70 -7.31 18.54
N ALA A 682 30.63 -8.06 17.94
CA ALA A 682 31.91 -7.60 17.42
C ALA A 682 31.78 -6.90 16.05
N ARG A 683 32.69 -5.96 15.75
CA ARG A 683 32.84 -5.29 14.44
C ARG A 683 33.88 -6.01 13.56
N ALA A 684 33.61 -6.11 12.27
CA ALA A 684 34.49 -6.71 11.25
C ALA A 684 35.15 -5.62 10.36
N ASP A 685 36.34 -5.93 9.87
CA ASP A 685 37.22 -5.16 8.97
C ASP A 685 37.12 -5.77 7.54
N ASP A 686 37.00 -4.93 6.50
CA ASP A 686 36.49 -5.29 5.15
C ASP A 686 37.44 -4.89 3.99
N SER A 687 38.75 -5.07 4.18
CA SER A 687 39.75 -4.79 3.12
C SER A 687 39.89 -5.94 2.10
N LYS A 688 40.01 -5.61 0.79
CA LYS A 688 40.08 -6.59 -0.32
C LYS A 688 41.38 -6.51 -1.11
N PRO A 689 41.79 -7.58 -1.82
CA PRO A 689 42.96 -7.56 -2.70
C PRO A 689 42.70 -6.67 -3.93
N GLY A 690 43.59 -5.70 -4.19
CA GLY A 690 43.46 -4.75 -5.31
C GLY A 690 43.27 -3.29 -4.88
N ASP A 691 42.87 -3.07 -3.62
CA ASP A 691 42.62 -1.73 -3.07
C ASP A 691 43.84 -0.79 -3.22
N ALA A 692 45.07 -1.32 -3.11
CA ALA A 692 46.29 -0.53 -3.26
C ALA A 692 46.55 -0.02 -4.69
N GLN A 693 46.20 -0.80 -5.73
CA GLN A 693 46.34 -0.40 -7.12
C GLN A 693 45.25 0.61 -7.51
N ALA A 694 44.01 0.37 -7.05
CA ALA A 694 42.91 1.31 -7.22
C ALA A 694 43.19 2.67 -6.54
N ILE A 695 43.81 2.68 -5.35
CA ILE A 695 44.24 3.92 -4.69
C ILE A 695 45.30 4.67 -5.53
N ASP A 696 46.26 3.97 -6.13
CA ASP A 696 47.27 4.61 -7.01
C ASP A 696 46.63 5.20 -8.27
N ASP A 697 45.75 4.44 -8.93
CA ASP A 697 45.04 4.85 -10.15
C ASP A 697 44.13 6.07 -9.93
N ILE A 698 43.52 6.20 -8.73
CA ILE A 698 42.69 7.36 -8.34
C ILE A 698 43.55 8.58 -7.97
N SER A 699 44.77 8.38 -7.45
CA SER A 699 45.56 9.47 -6.84
C SER A 699 46.11 10.51 -7.83
N LYS A 700 46.23 10.16 -9.12
CA LYS A 700 46.73 11.04 -10.19
C LYS A 700 46.05 10.75 -11.52
N THR A 701 45.53 11.80 -12.16
CA THR A 701 44.95 11.73 -13.50
C THR A 701 45.96 11.16 -14.50
N ARG A 702 45.57 10.13 -15.26
CA ARG A 702 46.40 9.51 -16.30
C ARG A 702 45.57 9.20 -17.54
N ILE A 703 46.22 9.09 -18.70
CA ILE A 703 45.58 8.73 -19.97
C ILE A 703 45.74 7.22 -20.16
N ALA A 704 44.67 6.54 -20.55
CA ALA A 704 44.71 5.09 -20.80
C ALA A 704 44.72 4.78 -22.30
N TYR A 705 45.31 3.65 -22.68
CA TYR A 705 45.15 3.05 -24.02
C TYR A 705 44.71 1.59 -23.92
N VAL A 706 43.88 1.16 -24.86
CA VAL A 706 43.40 -0.21 -24.93
C VAL A 706 44.52 -1.14 -25.38
N ILE A 707 44.75 -2.23 -24.64
CA ILE A 707 45.67 -3.31 -25.03
C ILE A 707 44.99 -4.14 -26.12
N THR A 708 45.50 -4.07 -27.35
CA THR A 708 44.92 -4.74 -28.52
C THR A 708 45.36 -6.20 -28.65
N GLY A 709 46.45 -6.57 -27.99
CA GLY A 709 47.11 -7.87 -28.14
C GLY A 709 48.12 -7.91 -29.28
N GLU A 710 48.28 -6.81 -30.03
CA GLU A 710 49.29 -6.62 -31.07
C GLU A 710 50.47 -5.79 -30.51
N PRO A 711 51.65 -6.40 -30.26
CA PRO A 711 52.75 -5.73 -29.56
C PRO A 711 53.23 -4.43 -30.22
N GLY A 712 53.17 -4.37 -31.55
CA GLY A 712 53.53 -3.16 -32.31
C GLY A 712 52.58 -2.00 -32.03
N VAL A 713 51.27 -2.25 -32.09
CA VAL A 713 50.23 -1.24 -31.85
C VAL A 713 50.26 -0.77 -30.39
N ASP A 714 50.41 -1.71 -29.46
CA ASP A 714 50.44 -1.40 -28.03
C ASP A 714 51.70 -0.60 -27.65
N SER A 715 52.85 -0.91 -28.23
CA SER A 715 54.10 -0.17 -28.00
C SER A 715 54.06 1.26 -28.54
N ILE A 716 53.50 1.47 -29.74
CA ILE A 716 53.31 2.80 -30.33
C ILE A 716 52.28 3.60 -29.55
N SER A 717 51.19 2.98 -29.09
CA SER A 717 50.16 3.64 -28.28
C SER A 717 50.74 4.14 -26.96
N ARG A 718 51.55 3.31 -26.28
CA ARG A 718 52.27 3.69 -25.06
C ARG A 718 53.21 4.87 -25.30
N ALA A 719 54.12 4.75 -26.27
CA ALA A 719 55.10 5.81 -26.57
C ALA A 719 54.42 7.10 -27.03
N GLY A 720 53.31 6.99 -27.77
CA GLY A 720 52.47 8.09 -28.20
C GLY A 720 51.88 8.86 -27.02
N LEU A 721 51.22 8.16 -26.10
CA LEU A 721 50.66 8.80 -24.92
C LEU A 721 51.73 9.33 -23.96
N GLU A 722 52.90 8.69 -23.86
CA GLU A 722 54.03 9.21 -23.08
C GLU A 722 54.56 10.53 -23.67
N GLY A 723 54.67 10.61 -25.00
CA GLY A 723 55.02 11.84 -25.70
C GLY A 723 53.99 12.95 -25.49
N LEU A 724 52.69 12.62 -25.54
CA LEU A 724 51.63 13.57 -25.22
C LEU A 724 51.68 14.04 -23.77
N THR A 725 51.89 13.13 -22.80
CA THR A 725 52.04 13.48 -21.37
C THR A 725 53.21 14.44 -21.15
N ARG A 726 54.37 14.18 -21.78
CA ARG A 726 55.52 15.08 -21.71
C ARG A 726 55.18 16.48 -22.24
N PHE A 727 54.47 16.55 -23.36
CA PHE A 727 54.05 17.82 -23.96
C PHE A 727 53.00 18.56 -23.13
N LEU A 728 52.07 17.84 -22.49
CA LEU A 728 51.10 18.41 -21.55
C LEU A 728 51.78 19.08 -20.36
N ILE A 729 52.77 18.42 -19.76
CA ILE A 729 53.57 18.96 -18.65
C ILE A 729 54.35 20.21 -19.09
N GLU A 730 54.87 20.22 -20.32
CA GLU A 730 55.64 21.35 -20.84
C GLU A 730 54.75 22.57 -21.14
N LYS A 731 53.52 22.37 -21.62
CA LYS A 731 52.66 23.45 -22.13
C LYS A 731 51.54 23.87 -21.19
N THR A 732 51.18 23.05 -20.20
CA THR A 732 50.03 23.28 -19.32
C THR A 732 50.42 23.12 -17.84
N ALA A 733 49.52 23.48 -16.93
CA ALA A 733 49.68 23.23 -15.50
C ALA A 733 49.24 21.81 -15.07
N LEU A 734 48.78 20.98 -16.02
CA LEU A 734 48.40 19.60 -15.75
C LEU A 734 49.67 18.74 -15.69
N GLU A 735 49.82 17.95 -14.63
CA GLU A 735 50.89 16.95 -14.47
C GLU A 735 50.29 15.53 -14.45
N PRO A 736 49.98 14.93 -15.62
CA PRO A 736 49.42 13.58 -15.66
C PRO A 736 50.43 12.54 -15.19
N GLY A 737 49.92 11.43 -14.64
CA GLY A 737 50.71 10.22 -14.39
C GLY A 737 51.15 9.52 -15.69
N SER A 738 51.94 8.46 -15.55
CA SER A 738 52.34 7.61 -16.67
C SER A 738 51.13 6.97 -17.35
N PRO A 739 51.09 6.86 -18.70
CA PRO A 739 49.96 6.24 -19.39
C PRO A 739 49.74 4.78 -18.98
N ALA A 740 48.48 4.39 -18.82
CA ALA A 740 48.08 3.05 -18.41
C ALA A 740 47.60 2.23 -19.61
N GLY A 741 48.09 1.00 -19.76
CA GLY A 741 47.50 0.03 -20.70
C GLY A 741 46.35 -0.69 -20.00
N VAL A 742 45.15 -0.67 -20.59
CA VAL A 742 43.94 -1.24 -19.98
C VAL A 742 43.40 -2.42 -20.81
N ASP A 743 43.04 -3.50 -20.10
CA ASP A 743 42.19 -4.59 -20.60
C ASP A 743 40.73 -4.26 -20.26
N ILE A 744 39.97 -3.86 -21.28
CA ILE A 744 38.56 -3.43 -21.16
C ILE A 744 37.70 -4.47 -20.43
N ALA A 745 38.02 -5.76 -20.55
CA ALA A 745 37.22 -6.81 -19.95
C ALA A 745 37.42 -6.93 -18.43
N LYS A 746 38.56 -6.45 -17.90
CA LYS A 746 38.98 -6.70 -16.51
C LYS A 746 39.18 -5.43 -15.70
N ASP A 747 39.80 -4.43 -16.29
CA ASP A 747 40.30 -3.26 -15.58
C ASP A 747 39.20 -2.22 -15.36
N GLU A 748 39.30 -1.49 -14.25
CA GLU A 748 38.35 -0.43 -13.89
C GLU A 748 38.56 0.81 -14.76
N LEU A 749 37.58 1.14 -15.61
CA LEU A 749 37.72 2.17 -16.64
C LEU A 749 37.40 3.58 -16.11
N SER A 750 36.59 3.67 -15.06
CA SER A 750 36.11 4.93 -14.48
C SER A 750 37.24 5.83 -13.94
N PHE A 751 38.45 5.30 -13.75
CA PHE A 751 39.61 6.07 -13.30
C PHE A 751 40.22 6.96 -14.38
N PHE A 752 39.88 6.76 -15.66
CA PHE A 752 40.53 7.44 -16.77
C PHE A 752 39.58 8.43 -17.46
N PRO A 753 39.91 9.73 -17.55
CA PRO A 753 39.06 10.68 -18.27
C PRO A 753 39.09 10.49 -19.80
N LEU A 754 40.17 9.90 -20.34
CA LEU A 754 40.33 9.62 -21.75
C LEU A 754 40.93 8.22 -21.95
N ILE A 755 40.27 7.40 -22.76
CA ILE A 755 40.78 6.12 -23.25
C ILE A 755 41.06 6.24 -24.76
N TYR A 756 42.32 6.07 -25.14
CA TYR A 756 42.72 5.93 -26.55
C TYR A 756 42.53 4.48 -27.00
N TRP A 757 41.71 4.28 -28.04
CA TRP A 757 41.47 2.95 -28.60
C TRP A 757 41.97 2.87 -30.04
N PRO A 758 43.17 2.28 -30.28
CA PRO A 758 43.61 2.00 -31.63
C PRO A 758 42.82 0.82 -32.21
N ILE A 759 42.13 1.05 -33.32
CA ILE A 759 41.40 0.00 -34.01
C ILE A 759 42.35 -0.71 -34.98
N ASP A 760 42.41 -2.03 -34.87
CA ASP A 760 43.12 -2.90 -35.81
C ASP A 760 42.20 -4.03 -36.27
N ALA A 761 42.29 -4.39 -37.55
CA ALA A 761 41.48 -5.46 -38.12
C ALA A 761 41.93 -6.86 -37.65
N SER A 762 43.21 -7.03 -37.26
CA SER A 762 43.73 -8.29 -36.72
C SER A 762 43.38 -8.50 -35.24
N ALA A 763 43.05 -7.42 -34.52
CA ALA A 763 42.69 -7.50 -33.11
C ALA A 763 41.42 -8.37 -32.90
N PRO A 764 41.37 -9.20 -31.85
CA PRO A 764 40.16 -9.96 -31.51
C PRO A 764 38.97 -9.03 -31.28
N MET A 765 37.76 -9.47 -31.68
CA MET A 765 36.54 -8.70 -31.38
C MET A 765 36.32 -8.69 -29.85
N PRO A 766 36.08 -7.52 -29.24
CA PRO A 766 35.76 -7.46 -27.82
C PRO A 766 34.54 -8.33 -27.49
N SER A 767 34.58 -8.98 -26.32
CA SER A 767 33.41 -9.70 -25.82
C SER A 767 32.24 -8.74 -25.55
N GLN A 768 31.01 -9.22 -25.58
CA GLN A 768 29.83 -8.38 -25.27
C GLN A 768 29.93 -7.71 -23.89
N ALA A 769 30.48 -8.40 -22.89
CA ALA A 769 30.70 -7.82 -21.56
C ALA A 769 31.72 -6.67 -21.59
N ALA A 770 32.75 -6.76 -22.43
CA ALA A 770 33.71 -5.67 -22.62
C ALA A 770 33.08 -4.46 -23.34
N ILE A 771 32.20 -4.71 -24.32
CA ILE A 771 31.46 -3.65 -25.02
C ILE A 771 30.51 -2.92 -24.04
N ALA A 772 29.77 -3.65 -23.20
CA ALA A 772 28.89 -3.05 -22.19
C ALA A 772 29.66 -2.16 -21.20
N ARG A 773 30.86 -2.59 -20.76
CA ARG A 773 31.74 -1.76 -19.90
C ARG A 773 32.16 -0.45 -20.56
N ILE A 774 32.41 -0.46 -21.87
CA ILE A 774 32.74 0.76 -22.63
C ILE A 774 31.51 1.66 -22.79
N ASP A 775 30.33 1.08 -23.06
CA ASP A 775 29.06 1.83 -23.09
C ASP A 775 28.82 2.53 -21.75
N ALA A 776 28.97 1.81 -20.64
CA ALA A 776 28.82 2.32 -19.29
C ALA A 776 29.85 3.41 -18.95
N TYR A 777 31.11 3.23 -19.37
CA TYR A 777 32.16 4.24 -19.23
C TYR A 777 31.81 5.54 -19.95
N MET A 778 31.35 5.45 -21.20
CA MET A 778 30.93 6.60 -22.01
C MET A 778 29.69 7.31 -21.44
N GLN A 779 28.81 6.59 -20.76
CA GLN A 779 27.62 7.15 -20.10
C GLN A 779 27.91 7.80 -18.74
N GLN A 780 29.11 7.61 -18.19
CA GLN A 780 29.53 8.15 -16.89
C GLN A 780 30.51 9.32 -17.04
N GLY A 781 30.54 9.97 -18.21
CA GLY A 781 31.39 11.12 -18.51
C GLY A 781 32.78 10.78 -19.03
N GLY A 782 33.08 9.50 -19.27
CA GLY A 782 34.32 9.07 -19.90
C GLY A 782 34.32 9.27 -21.40
N THR A 783 35.48 9.57 -22.00
CA THR A 783 35.60 9.70 -23.46
C THR A 783 36.51 8.65 -24.06
N VAL A 784 36.04 8.02 -25.14
CA VAL A 784 36.82 7.09 -25.94
C VAL A 784 37.22 7.74 -27.26
N LEU A 785 38.52 7.79 -27.53
CA LEU A 785 39.10 8.22 -28.80
C LEU A 785 39.44 7.01 -29.66
N PHE A 786 38.55 6.66 -30.58
CA PHE A 786 38.75 5.60 -31.56
C PHE A 786 39.63 6.09 -32.71
N ASP A 787 40.71 5.37 -32.99
CA ASP A 787 41.65 5.71 -34.05
C ASP A 787 41.84 4.52 -35.00
N THR A 788 41.32 4.63 -36.22
CA THR A 788 41.40 3.57 -37.23
C THR A 788 42.75 3.53 -37.93
N ARG A 789 43.56 4.59 -37.85
CA ARG A 789 44.94 4.68 -38.39
C ARG A 789 45.08 4.31 -39.87
N ASP A 790 44.01 4.48 -40.64
CA ASP A 790 43.80 3.84 -41.94
C ASP A 790 43.55 4.83 -43.09
N GLN A 791 43.77 6.14 -42.87
CA GLN A 791 43.44 7.22 -43.82
C GLN A 791 43.89 6.97 -45.28
N PHE A 792 45.06 6.34 -45.48
CA PHE A 792 45.62 6.06 -46.81
C PHE A 792 45.50 4.59 -47.26
N SER A 793 44.72 3.78 -46.54
CA SER A 793 44.58 2.33 -46.79
C SER A 793 43.36 1.94 -47.64
N ASN A 794 42.62 2.91 -48.18
CA ASN A 794 41.42 2.66 -48.98
C ASN A 794 41.72 1.81 -50.23
N GLY A 795 40.94 0.75 -50.43
CA GLY A 795 40.99 -0.07 -51.64
C GLY A 795 40.64 0.71 -52.91
N ILE A 796 40.88 0.10 -54.08
CA ILE A 796 40.57 0.68 -55.40
C ILE A 796 39.04 0.69 -55.59
N GLY A 797 38.36 1.72 -55.06
CA GLY A 797 36.94 1.95 -55.19
C GLY A 797 36.49 3.14 -54.35
N ALA A 798 35.88 4.15 -54.97
CA ALA A 798 35.32 5.30 -54.25
C ALA A 798 34.10 4.85 -53.42
N GLY A 799 34.33 4.39 -52.19
CA GLY A 799 33.30 3.96 -51.24
C GLY A 799 33.56 2.67 -50.46
N SER A 800 34.65 1.94 -50.69
CA SER A 800 34.98 0.77 -49.87
C SER A 800 35.52 1.20 -48.50
N ALA A 801 34.89 0.77 -47.42
CA ALA A 801 35.43 0.92 -46.06
C ALA A 801 36.71 0.08 -45.91
N SER A 802 37.69 0.59 -45.17
CA SER A 802 38.86 -0.23 -44.82
C SER A 802 38.44 -1.35 -43.84
N PRO A 803 39.23 -2.43 -43.69
CA PRO A 803 39.00 -3.44 -42.66
C PRO A 803 38.95 -2.88 -41.23
N ALA A 804 39.71 -1.82 -40.92
CA ALA A 804 39.70 -1.18 -39.61
C ALA A 804 38.41 -0.36 -39.40
N THR A 805 37.92 0.31 -40.44
CA THR A 805 36.64 1.02 -40.42
C THR A 805 35.46 0.05 -40.28
N GLU A 806 35.48 -1.10 -40.95
CA GLU A 806 34.47 -2.16 -40.76
C GLU A 806 34.48 -2.69 -39.34
N ARG A 807 35.67 -2.97 -38.78
CA ARG A 807 35.80 -3.40 -37.38
C ARG A 807 35.22 -2.38 -36.39
N LEU A 808 35.46 -1.09 -36.61
CA LEU A 808 34.88 -0.04 -35.79
C LEU A 808 33.35 -0.04 -35.87
N ARG A 809 32.77 -0.20 -37.08
CA ARG A 809 31.31 -0.28 -37.24
C ARG A 809 30.70 -1.45 -36.47
N ASP A 810 31.34 -2.62 -36.48
CA ASP A 810 30.88 -3.78 -35.72
C ASP A 810 30.91 -3.52 -34.19
N ILE A 811 31.89 -2.76 -33.71
CA ILE A 811 31.98 -2.35 -32.30
C ILE A 811 30.85 -1.36 -31.98
N LEU A 812 30.69 -0.32 -32.79
CA LEU A 812 29.69 0.74 -32.56
C LEU A 812 28.25 0.24 -32.68
N ALA A 813 27.98 -0.79 -33.50
CA ALA A 813 26.64 -1.37 -33.65
C ALA A 813 26.07 -1.96 -32.34
N ASN A 814 26.95 -2.28 -31.38
CA ASN A 814 26.59 -2.84 -30.08
C ASN A 814 26.71 -1.82 -28.93
N LEU A 815 26.94 -0.55 -29.25
CA LEU A 815 27.06 0.57 -28.31
C LEU A 815 25.90 1.54 -28.50
N ASN A 816 25.46 2.21 -27.44
CA ASN A 816 24.44 3.25 -27.53
C ASN A 816 25.10 4.57 -27.90
N VAL A 817 25.60 4.67 -29.13
CA VAL A 817 26.37 5.82 -29.62
C VAL A 817 25.41 6.95 -29.99
N PRO A 818 25.65 8.20 -29.54
CA PRO A 818 24.87 9.34 -30.00
C PRO A 818 25.14 9.62 -31.50
N PRO A 819 24.29 10.39 -32.19
CA PRO A 819 24.56 10.81 -33.56
C PRO A 819 25.94 11.51 -33.67
N LEU A 820 26.65 11.30 -34.77
CA LEU A 820 28.02 11.82 -34.96
C LEU A 820 28.09 12.86 -36.08
N GLU A 821 28.92 13.89 -35.90
CA GLU A 821 29.26 14.88 -36.92
C GLU A 821 30.78 15.18 -36.96
N PRO A 822 31.34 15.61 -38.11
CA PRO A 822 32.72 16.12 -38.16
C PRO A 822 32.83 17.38 -37.28
N VAL A 823 33.91 17.51 -36.51
CA VAL A 823 34.11 18.66 -35.59
C VAL A 823 33.87 19.98 -36.32
N PRO A 824 32.80 20.72 -35.97
CA PRO A 824 32.53 22.01 -36.58
C PRO A 824 33.61 23.06 -36.27
N SER A 825 33.78 24.05 -37.13
CA SER A 825 34.78 25.13 -36.93
C SER A 825 34.48 26.04 -35.73
N ASP A 826 33.23 26.06 -35.28
CA ASP A 826 32.73 26.76 -34.09
C ASP A 826 32.71 25.88 -32.82
N HIS A 827 33.14 24.62 -32.92
CA HIS A 827 33.16 23.68 -31.79
C HIS A 827 34.21 24.05 -30.74
N VAL A 828 33.91 23.81 -29.45
CA VAL A 828 34.79 24.15 -28.31
C VAL A 828 36.18 23.50 -28.45
N LEU A 829 36.25 22.24 -28.88
CA LEU A 829 37.51 21.51 -29.17
C LEU A 829 38.50 22.29 -30.04
N THR A 830 38.05 23.12 -30.97
CA THR A 830 38.94 23.91 -31.84
C THR A 830 39.69 25.00 -31.06
N LYS A 831 39.24 25.34 -29.85
CA LYS A 831 39.68 26.48 -29.04
C LYS A 831 39.88 26.12 -27.55
N SER A 832 39.89 24.84 -27.19
CA SER A 832 40.01 24.37 -25.79
C SER A 832 41.31 24.81 -25.13
N PHE A 833 42.43 24.85 -25.86
CA PHE A 833 43.68 25.44 -25.38
C PHE A 833 44.40 26.23 -26.47
N PHE A 834 44.76 25.54 -27.56
CA PHE A 834 45.21 26.12 -28.81
C PHE A 834 44.02 26.40 -29.73
N ILE A 835 44.21 27.34 -30.66
CA ILE A 835 43.27 27.56 -31.77
C ILE A 835 43.73 26.68 -32.93
N LEU A 836 42.92 25.69 -33.30
CA LEU A 836 43.22 24.70 -34.33
C LEU A 836 42.05 24.63 -35.34
N PRO A 837 42.32 24.85 -36.63
CA PRO A 837 41.29 24.72 -37.67
C PRO A 837 41.01 23.26 -38.05
N GLU A 838 41.96 22.37 -37.78
CA GLU A 838 41.91 20.94 -38.10
C GLU A 838 42.71 20.13 -37.07
N PHE A 839 42.50 18.81 -37.04
CA PHE A 839 43.09 17.89 -36.08
C PHE A 839 43.93 16.81 -36.77
N PRO A 840 45.10 17.16 -37.35
CA PRO A 840 45.96 16.19 -38.03
C PRO A 840 46.71 15.30 -37.04
N GLY A 841 47.01 14.08 -37.44
CA GLY A 841 47.83 13.12 -36.71
C GLY A 841 49.10 12.80 -37.50
N ARG A 842 49.51 11.52 -37.56
CA ARG A 842 50.54 11.08 -38.50
C ARG A 842 50.08 11.28 -39.94
N PHE A 843 48.76 11.23 -40.16
CA PHE A 843 48.11 11.57 -41.41
C PHE A 843 47.31 12.87 -41.30
N SER A 844 47.17 13.57 -42.43
CA SER A 844 46.34 14.77 -42.58
C SER A 844 45.33 14.53 -43.71
N GLY A 845 44.13 14.04 -43.37
CA GLY A 845 43.09 13.81 -44.39
C GLY A 845 41.73 13.33 -43.89
N SER A 846 41.64 12.82 -42.66
CA SER A 846 40.36 12.53 -42.02
C SER A 846 39.94 13.71 -41.13
N PRO A 847 38.65 14.10 -41.12
CA PRO A 847 38.15 14.91 -40.02
C PRO A 847 38.19 14.11 -38.72
N LEU A 848 38.21 14.82 -37.59
CA LEU A 848 37.86 14.27 -36.28
C LEU A 848 36.33 14.31 -36.18
N TRP A 849 35.72 13.19 -35.80
CA TRP A 849 34.27 13.09 -35.56
C TRP A 849 33.99 13.16 -34.07
N VAL A 850 32.88 13.80 -33.71
CA VAL A 850 32.37 13.95 -32.35
C VAL A 850 30.86 13.75 -32.33
N GLU A 851 30.28 13.68 -31.14
CA GLU A 851 28.84 13.76 -30.94
C GLU A 851 28.25 15.02 -31.61
N ALA A 852 27.15 14.83 -32.32
CA ALA A 852 26.44 15.88 -33.03
C ALA A 852 25.69 16.78 -32.06
N SER A 853 25.93 18.09 -32.16
CA SER A 853 25.25 19.07 -31.32
C SER A 853 23.89 19.44 -31.94
N LEU A 854 22.85 18.70 -31.55
CA LEU A 854 21.52 18.75 -32.17
C LEU A 854 20.73 20.05 -31.90
N ASP A 855 21.12 20.87 -30.91
CA ASP A 855 20.38 22.06 -30.46
C ASP A 855 21.15 23.38 -30.54
N ALA A 856 22.39 23.36 -31.03
CA ALA A 856 23.22 24.54 -30.98
C ALA A 856 23.01 25.45 -32.19
N SER A 857 21.99 26.30 -32.10
CA SER A 857 21.79 27.40 -33.05
C SER A 857 22.90 28.44 -32.89
N ASN A 858 23.64 28.71 -33.96
CA ASN A 858 24.53 29.85 -33.99
C ASN A 858 23.65 31.12 -34.10
N THR A 859 23.48 31.87 -33.01
CA THR A 859 23.00 33.25 -33.13
C THR A 859 24.11 34.00 -33.86
N GLU A 860 23.80 34.70 -34.97
CA GLU A 860 24.73 35.22 -36.01
C GLU A 860 25.97 36.04 -35.55
N ASN A 861 26.27 36.17 -34.26
CA ASN A 861 27.38 36.93 -33.71
C ASN A 861 28.19 36.21 -32.59
N ARG A 862 28.26 34.86 -32.55
CA ARG A 862 29.11 34.14 -31.56
C ARG A 862 30.26 33.33 -32.20
N PRO A 863 31.49 33.40 -31.66
CA PRO A 863 32.65 32.64 -32.16
C PRO A 863 32.74 31.19 -31.65
N VAL A 864 31.92 30.80 -30.67
CA VAL A 864 31.84 29.45 -30.09
C VAL A 864 30.37 29.05 -29.93
N ARG A 865 30.05 27.83 -30.32
CA ARG A 865 28.73 27.20 -30.23
C ARG A 865 28.43 26.74 -28.79
N THR A 866 27.23 27.03 -28.27
CA THR A 866 26.77 26.51 -26.96
C THR A 866 26.24 25.09 -27.13
N GLY A 867 26.97 24.11 -26.62
CA GLY A 867 26.55 22.71 -26.52
C GLY A 867 26.68 22.23 -25.08
N ASP A 868 25.71 21.42 -24.64
CA ASP A 868 25.61 20.93 -23.27
C ASP A 868 26.35 19.59 -23.15
N GLY A 869 27.69 19.63 -23.08
CA GLY A 869 28.48 18.45 -22.69
C GLY A 869 29.86 18.29 -23.32
N VAL A 870 30.57 17.29 -22.81
CA VAL A 870 31.81 16.75 -23.37
C VAL A 870 31.46 15.54 -24.23
N SER A 871 31.98 15.48 -25.45
CA SER A 871 31.68 14.37 -26.34
C SER A 871 32.24 13.05 -25.79
N PRO A 872 31.39 12.04 -25.50
CA PRO A 872 31.82 10.75 -24.93
C PRO A 872 32.56 9.88 -25.96
N ILE A 873 32.51 10.25 -27.24
CA ILE A 873 33.11 9.52 -28.33
C ILE A 873 33.81 10.47 -29.32
N MET A 874 35.03 10.12 -29.68
CA MET A 874 35.78 10.78 -30.75
C MET A 874 36.29 9.73 -31.74
N ILE A 875 36.20 9.99 -33.04
CA ILE A 875 36.66 9.05 -34.07
C ILE A 875 37.59 9.76 -35.06
N THR A 876 38.75 9.17 -35.33
CA THR A 876 39.69 9.65 -36.34
C THR A 876 40.34 8.50 -37.11
N ALA A 877 40.83 8.80 -38.32
CA ALA A 877 41.71 7.91 -39.07
C ALA A 877 43.15 8.43 -39.17
N ASN A 878 43.47 9.51 -38.46
CA ASN A 878 44.72 10.26 -38.65
C ASN A 878 45.94 9.68 -37.91
N ASP A 879 45.80 8.61 -37.11
CA ASP A 879 46.89 7.99 -36.34
C ASP A 879 47.59 8.99 -35.41
N PHE A 880 46.88 9.38 -34.33
CA PHE A 880 47.37 10.33 -33.34
C PHE A 880 48.54 9.77 -32.53
N ALA A 881 48.43 8.53 -32.05
CA ALA A 881 49.50 7.92 -31.26
C ALA A 881 50.82 7.85 -32.04
N GLY A 882 50.78 7.53 -33.34
CA GLY A 882 51.98 7.54 -34.18
C GLY A 882 52.58 8.94 -34.38
N ALA A 883 51.77 10.00 -34.30
CA ALA A 883 52.25 11.38 -34.34
C ALA A 883 52.90 11.82 -33.03
N TRP A 884 52.39 11.32 -31.90
CA TRP A 884 52.87 11.67 -30.57
C TRP A 884 54.05 10.83 -30.11
N ALA A 885 54.27 9.66 -30.74
CA ALA A 885 55.28 8.70 -30.31
C ALA A 885 56.70 9.25 -30.44
N VAL A 886 57.42 9.29 -29.32
CA VAL A 886 58.81 9.71 -29.20
C VAL A 886 59.63 8.63 -28.48
N ASP A 887 60.91 8.56 -28.78
CA ASP A 887 61.85 7.65 -28.11
C ASP A 887 62.37 8.25 -26.77
N GLU A 888 63.29 7.53 -26.12
CA GLU A 888 63.92 7.97 -24.87
C GLU A 888 64.68 9.31 -25.01
N ASN A 889 65.20 9.61 -26.21
CA ASN A 889 65.90 10.85 -26.52
C ASN A 889 64.95 12.01 -26.86
N GLY A 890 63.66 11.73 -27.03
CA GLY A 890 62.64 12.69 -27.47
C GLY A 890 62.52 12.84 -28.98
N ASP A 891 63.17 11.98 -29.76
CA ASP A 891 63.09 11.98 -31.22
C ASP A 891 61.81 11.24 -31.70
N PRO A 892 61.13 11.71 -32.76
CA PRO A 892 59.92 11.06 -33.26
C PRO A 892 60.16 9.63 -33.76
N MET A 893 59.32 8.67 -33.34
CA MET A 893 59.45 7.25 -33.72
C MET A 893 58.98 6.94 -35.14
N LEU A 894 57.99 7.68 -35.66
CA LEU A 894 57.36 7.45 -36.95
C LEU A 894 57.29 8.75 -37.75
N PRO A 895 57.53 8.77 -39.08
CA PRO A 895 57.38 9.98 -39.89
C PRO A 895 55.91 10.36 -40.11
N THR A 896 55.62 11.66 -40.21
CA THR A 896 54.32 12.15 -40.72
C THR A 896 54.20 11.87 -42.21
N VAL A 897 52.97 11.71 -42.70
CA VAL A 897 52.67 11.53 -44.13
C VAL A 897 51.65 12.59 -44.56
N PRO A 898 52.05 13.57 -45.41
CA PRO A 898 53.41 13.80 -45.89
C PRO A 898 54.39 14.22 -44.76
N PRO A 899 55.72 14.12 -44.96
CA PRO A 899 56.70 14.57 -43.97
C PRO A 899 56.61 16.08 -43.73
N ASP A 900 55.96 16.45 -42.64
CA ASP A 900 55.81 17.83 -42.19
C ASP A 900 56.03 17.93 -40.66
N PRO A 901 57.06 18.66 -40.19
CA PRO A 901 57.26 18.95 -38.78
C PRO A 901 56.11 19.75 -38.15
N MET A 902 55.45 20.65 -38.91
CA MET A 902 54.34 21.46 -38.40
C MET A 902 53.10 20.62 -38.15
N GLN A 903 52.79 19.66 -39.02
CA GLN A 903 51.75 18.67 -38.82
C GLN A 903 51.91 17.94 -37.47
N ARG A 904 53.13 17.53 -37.10
CA ARG A 904 53.37 16.89 -35.80
C ARG A 904 53.12 17.83 -34.62
N VAL A 905 53.52 19.10 -34.74
CA VAL A 905 53.21 20.11 -33.72
C VAL A 905 51.69 20.26 -33.59
N TYR A 906 50.95 20.27 -34.69
CA TYR A 906 49.49 20.36 -34.67
C TYR A 906 48.85 19.12 -34.07
N ALA A 907 49.40 17.92 -34.31
CA ALA A 907 48.97 16.69 -33.66
C ALA A 907 49.14 16.78 -32.14
N LEU A 908 50.30 17.22 -31.64
CA LEU A 908 50.52 17.39 -30.20
C LEU A 908 49.56 18.43 -29.60
N ARG A 909 49.33 19.55 -30.30
CA ARG A 909 48.33 20.56 -29.89
C ARG A 909 46.90 20.01 -29.89
N ALA A 910 46.56 19.14 -30.84
CA ALA A 910 45.27 18.46 -30.88
C ALA A 910 45.08 17.59 -29.63
N GLY A 911 46.10 16.81 -29.24
CA GLY A 911 46.08 16.04 -28.00
C GLY A 911 45.88 16.92 -26.75
N VAL A 912 46.53 18.08 -26.68
CA VAL A 912 46.30 19.06 -25.60
C VAL A 912 44.88 19.59 -25.62
N ASN A 913 44.34 19.96 -26.78
CA ASN A 913 42.96 20.43 -26.89
C ASN A 913 41.94 19.38 -26.46
N ILE A 914 42.14 18.11 -26.84
CA ILE A 914 41.30 16.99 -26.43
C ILE A 914 41.34 16.84 -24.91
N MET A 915 42.53 16.77 -24.30
CA MET A 915 42.66 16.64 -22.85
C MET A 915 42.07 17.83 -22.08
N MET A 916 42.29 19.05 -22.56
CA MET A 916 41.71 20.23 -21.92
C MET A 916 40.20 20.27 -22.08
N TYR A 917 39.66 19.89 -23.23
CA TYR A 917 38.21 19.75 -23.43
C TYR A 917 37.61 18.74 -22.45
N MET A 918 38.26 17.59 -22.28
CA MET A 918 37.82 16.57 -21.33
C MET A 918 37.79 17.05 -19.89
N LEU A 919 38.84 17.73 -19.45
CA LEU A 919 39.00 18.14 -18.05
C LEU A 919 38.24 19.42 -17.69
N THR A 920 37.88 20.25 -18.67
CA THR A 920 37.28 21.57 -18.42
C THR A 920 35.87 21.74 -18.98
N GLY A 921 35.37 20.75 -19.73
CA GLY A 921 34.01 20.75 -20.22
C GLY A 921 33.68 21.89 -21.20
N ASN A 922 32.48 22.42 -21.08
CA ASN A 922 31.97 23.52 -21.88
C ASN A 922 32.32 24.91 -21.31
N TYR A 923 33.24 25.01 -20.33
CA TYR A 923 33.65 26.27 -19.68
C TYR A 923 34.00 27.38 -20.69
N LYS A 924 34.64 27.03 -21.81
CA LYS A 924 35.00 28.00 -22.86
C LYS A 924 33.88 28.43 -23.81
N SER A 925 32.69 27.84 -23.70
CA SER A 925 31.48 28.29 -24.40
C SER A 925 30.71 29.38 -23.64
N ASP A 926 31.12 29.70 -22.41
CA ASP A 926 30.51 30.75 -21.58
C ASP A 926 30.77 32.16 -22.14
N GLN A 927 29.79 33.06 -22.02
CA GLN A 927 29.81 34.43 -22.57
C GLN A 927 31.00 35.25 -22.09
N VAL A 928 31.55 34.94 -20.91
CA VAL A 928 32.65 35.69 -20.29
C VAL A 928 33.95 35.59 -21.11
N HIS A 929 34.15 34.52 -21.88
CA HIS A 929 35.39 34.30 -22.64
C HIS A 929 35.37 34.81 -24.08
N VAL A 930 34.19 35.21 -24.58
CA VAL A 930 33.99 35.66 -25.97
C VAL A 930 34.86 36.88 -26.34
N PRO A 931 34.99 37.94 -25.51
CA PRO A 931 35.79 39.11 -25.88
C PRO A 931 37.28 38.80 -26.10
N VAL A 932 37.87 37.96 -25.26
CA VAL A 932 39.29 37.56 -25.33
C VAL A 932 39.56 36.66 -26.54
N LEU A 933 38.58 35.82 -26.92
CA LEU A 933 38.68 34.99 -28.13
C LEU A 933 38.61 35.85 -29.40
N LEU A 934 37.75 36.87 -29.43
CA LEU A 934 37.65 37.80 -30.55
C LEU A 934 38.93 38.65 -30.69
N GLU A 935 39.53 39.08 -29.59
CA GLU A 935 40.81 39.82 -29.60
C GLU A 935 41.95 38.99 -30.21
N ARG A 936 41.99 37.68 -29.94
CA ARG A 936 43.00 36.75 -30.48
C ARG A 936 42.74 36.31 -31.93
N LEU A 937 41.49 36.39 -32.40
CA LEU A 937 41.13 36.10 -33.79
C LEU A 937 41.28 37.33 -34.71
N GLY A 938 41.30 38.54 -34.13
CA GLY A 938 41.48 39.82 -34.84
C GLY A 938 42.93 40.30 -34.97
N GLN A 939 43.91 39.56 -34.44
CA GLN A 939 45.36 39.71 -34.66
C GLN A 939 45.83 38.62 -35.62
#